data_AF-A0A7M7LKG3-F1
#
_entry.id   AF-A0A7M7LKG3-F1
#
_cell.length_a   1.000
_cell.length_b   1.000
_cell.length_c   1.000
_cell.angle_alpha   90.00
_cell.angle_beta   90.00
_cell.angle_gamma   90.00
#
_symmetry.space_group_name_H-M   'P 1'
#
loop_
_entity.id
_entity.type
_entity.pdbx_description
1 polymer ?
#
loop_
_entity_poly.entity_id
_entity_poly.type
_entity_poly.pdbx_seq_one_letter_code
_entity_poly.pdbx_strand_id
1 'polypeptide(L)'
;MMDPNLDSEEVERRVEKLQEISLLHLDDYDISSEDNLYSEKGIIHNFLEAIDEMGMQDENENVKSSYRSNQLRIHGNRLFNDMIHDRTLHLWISQLYNESIAVAPRESEELALGFGSRSAFLLHWKRYQDCINDCDRALQITSISQLKLKLLHRKVLCLVALKDKNAKRVYDEALSFLKTCTLDKKRKREFRDKFADMSHSISEMTFDEKIKEEKHIIDKELPSFKPNKEASCASDAVAIAHHEIWGRHIIAERDIEPGEIIVVEENYLSFLDPTKMYAFCSTCMKPSLCLIPCNNCIYDVYCSEECKSEAWKKYHQFECPIYSHLGNGKSEVKLLFFYLRFMLVLVYNAGGMDNLREELIAVAKCQDVRKKGFMDDGKFYSDQARSCLCIRSANNWGDSDEITVTSFANKTCYTVYYLATKTELFGEMFDLTPSQIIHQPHMMLFAGLLLKCFFSLSNNKLILHVHTWKYESLAIAASIWPFSCMFNHSCSPNADHFVTENKELAIYAKEPIKKGSQIFINYYDLHFLSWPREDRQRYMEEWYSFQCECIPCQNKWSDVCLPSLKDLLNTTPELAAEINSVIDKNNQVIKQLFTENFVYKKEILEKIAEILKVIDEKVTVCCKEYVYYQSLMRKMFIMTFAMKIDIPECESEK
;
A
#
# COMPACT_ATOMS: atom_id res chain seq x y z
N MET A 1 1.00 -27.36 9.52
CA MET A 1 0.88 -28.84 9.34
C MET A 1 -0.33 -29.24 10.16
N MET A 2 -1.41 -29.75 9.54
CA MET A 2 -2.62 -30.12 10.28
C MET A 2 -2.33 -31.25 11.27
N ASP A 3 -2.90 -31.12 12.47
CA ASP A 3 -2.85 -32.12 13.53
C ASP A 3 -3.40 -33.47 13.00
N PRO A 4 -2.61 -34.56 13.00
CA PRO A 4 -3.04 -35.86 12.50
C PRO A 4 -4.09 -36.56 13.38
N ASN A 5 -4.57 -35.94 14.47
CA ASN A 5 -5.60 -36.50 15.35
C ASN A 5 -7.01 -35.93 15.14
N LEU A 6 -7.25 -35.09 14.13
CA LEU A 6 -8.61 -34.68 13.78
C LEU A 6 -9.27 -35.77 12.94
N ASP A 7 -10.23 -36.47 13.54
CA ASP A 7 -11.07 -37.48 12.90
C ASP A 7 -11.68 -36.91 11.59
N SER A 8 -11.37 -37.53 10.45
CA SER A 8 -11.81 -37.06 9.14
C SER A 8 -13.33 -37.07 9.00
N GLU A 9 -14.04 -37.99 9.70
CA GLU A 9 -15.50 -38.03 9.72
C GLU A 9 -16.13 -36.92 10.57
N GLU A 10 -15.40 -36.43 11.59
CA GLU A 10 -15.79 -35.28 12.41
C GLU A 10 -15.61 -33.98 11.61
N VAL A 11 -14.52 -33.88 10.82
CA VAL A 11 -14.28 -32.75 9.91
C VAL A 11 -15.32 -32.71 8.79
N GLU A 12 -15.63 -33.83 8.14
CA GLU A 12 -16.66 -33.90 7.09
C GLU A 12 -18.06 -33.54 7.63
N ARG A 13 -18.47 -34.09 8.78
CA ARG A 13 -19.76 -33.72 9.42
C ARG A 13 -19.84 -32.24 9.78
N ARG A 14 -18.73 -31.61 10.17
CA ARG A 14 -18.67 -30.17 10.45
C ARG A 14 -18.80 -29.33 9.19
N VAL A 15 -18.18 -29.75 8.09
CA VAL A 15 -18.34 -29.08 6.78
C VAL A 15 -19.80 -29.21 6.29
N GLU A 16 -20.40 -30.38 6.40
CA GLU A 16 -21.81 -30.61 6.02
C GLU A 16 -22.78 -29.76 6.85
N LYS A 17 -22.56 -29.63 8.17
CA LYS A 17 -23.40 -28.81 9.04
C LYS A 17 -23.25 -27.30 8.78
N LEU A 18 -22.06 -26.82 8.42
CA LEU A 18 -21.85 -25.43 7.97
C LEU A 18 -22.55 -25.16 6.62
N GLN A 19 -22.64 -26.16 5.74
CA GLN A 19 -23.40 -26.10 4.49
C GLN A 19 -24.92 -26.18 4.72
N GLU A 20 -25.39 -26.91 5.74
CA GLU A 20 -26.83 -26.93 6.09
C GLU A 20 -27.32 -25.59 6.66
N ILE A 21 -26.46 -24.87 7.40
CA ILE A 21 -26.78 -23.52 7.92
C ILE A 21 -26.88 -22.49 6.79
N SER A 22 -26.15 -22.67 5.68
CA SER A 22 -26.23 -21.77 4.52
C SER A 22 -27.51 -21.96 3.69
N LEU A 23 -28.23 -23.08 3.84
CA LEU A 23 -29.51 -23.37 3.18
C LEU A 23 -30.74 -22.68 3.79
N LEU A 24 -30.60 -21.94 4.89
CA LEU A 24 -31.69 -21.17 5.50
C LEU A 24 -31.91 -19.82 4.78
N HIS A 25 -32.70 -19.88 3.70
CA HIS A 25 -33.46 -18.81 3.02
C HIS A 25 -32.78 -17.45 2.83
N LEU A 26 -32.10 -17.31 1.67
CA LEU A 26 -31.60 -16.05 1.11
C LEU A 26 -32.63 -15.29 0.26
N ASP A 27 -33.88 -15.76 0.17
CA ASP A 27 -34.92 -15.22 -0.71
C ASP A 27 -36.02 -14.51 0.08
N ASP A 28 -35.94 -13.18 0.17
CA ASP A 28 -37.03 -12.19 0.30
C ASP A 28 -36.48 -10.93 1.01
N TYR A 29 -36.01 -9.93 0.25
CA TYR A 29 -35.47 -8.69 0.83
C TYR A 29 -36.05 -7.42 0.18
N ASP A 30 -36.99 -6.81 0.90
CA ASP A 30 -37.55 -5.47 0.67
C ASP A 30 -36.60 -4.40 1.25
N ILE A 31 -36.33 -3.34 0.49
CA ILE A 31 -35.18 -2.43 0.64
C ILE A 31 -35.47 -1.25 1.62
N SER A 32 -36.61 -1.23 2.32
CA SER A 32 -37.18 0.03 2.84
C SER A 32 -37.21 0.30 4.36
N SER A 33 -36.64 -0.53 5.26
CA SER A 33 -36.68 -0.26 6.73
C SER A 33 -35.33 -0.36 7.47
N GLU A 34 -35.24 0.20 8.70
CA GLU A 34 -34.10 0.09 9.63
C GLU A 34 -33.68 -1.37 9.92
N ASP A 35 -34.55 -2.34 9.64
CA ASP A 35 -34.28 -3.78 9.77
C ASP A 35 -33.33 -4.32 8.69
N ASN A 36 -32.98 -3.54 7.65
CA ASN A 36 -32.01 -3.96 6.63
C ASN A 36 -30.53 -3.73 6.99
N LEU A 37 -30.25 -3.16 8.16
CA LEU A 37 -28.90 -3.21 8.76
C LEU A 37 -28.59 -4.60 9.36
N TYR A 38 -29.48 -5.59 9.19
CA TYR A 38 -29.47 -6.88 9.89
C TYR A 38 -29.32 -8.12 8.99
N SER A 39 -29.23 -8.01 7.66
CA SER A 39 -29.02 -9.20 6.82
C SER A 39 -27.68 -9.86 7.10
N GLU A 40 -26.61 -9.07 7.26
CA GLU A 40 -25.30 -9.59 7.69
C GLU A 40 -25.31 -10.08 9.14
N LYS A 41 -26.13 -9.47 10.01
CA LYS A 41 -26.23 -9.87 11.41
C LYS A 41 -26.87 -11.24 11.57
N GLY A 42 -27.86 -11.58 10.75
CA GLY A 42 -28.47 -12.92 10.75
C GLY A 42 -27.45 -14.00 10.39
N ILE A 43 -26.62 -13.72 9.40
CA ILE A 43 -25.54 -14.63 8.99
C ILE A 43 -24.52 -14.78 10.13
N ILE A 44 -24.00 -13.67 10.66
CA ILE A 44 -23.06 -13.69 11.79
C ILE A 44 -23.66 -14.40 13.01
N HIS A 45 -24.93 -14.16 13.33
CA HIS A 45 -25.63 -14.83 14.43
C HIS A 45 -25.56 -16.35 14.29
N ASN A 46 -25.97 -16.88 13.14
CA ASN A 46 -25.98 -18.33 12.89
C ASN A 46 -24.57 -18.94 12.98
N PHE A 47 -23.55 -18.24 12.46
CA PHE A 47 -22.16 -18.70 12.55
C PHE A 47 -21.62 -18.68 13.98
N LEU A 48 -21.96 -17.67 14.79
CA LEU A 48 -21.52 -17.60 16.19
C LEU A 48 -22.10 -18.74 17.03
N GLU A 49 -23.37 -19.10 16.83
CA GLU A 49 -23.97 -20.28 17.46
C GLU A 49 -23.28 -21.58 17.00
N ALA A 50 -23.02 -21.72 15.69
CA ALA A 50 -22.37 -22.89 15.15
C ALA A 50 -20.93 -23.09 15.66
N ILE A 51 -20.17 -22.01 15.85
CA ILE A 51 -18.79 -22.07 16.36
C ILE A 51 -18.78 -22.57 17.81
N ASP A 52 -19.74 -22.18 18.65
CA ASP A 52 -19.85 -22.69 20.03
C ASP A 52 -20.08 -24.21 20.05
N GLU A 53 -20.89 -24.73 19.11
CA GLU A 53 -21.15 -26.16 19.00
C GLU A 53 -19.96 -26.96 18.46
N MET A 54 -19.20 -26.38 17.51
CA MET A 54 -18.08 -27.05 16.84
C MET A 54 -16.74 -26.89 17.57
N GLY A 55 -16.62 -25.87 18.42
CA GLY A 55 -15.39 -25.48 19.11
C GLY A 55 -14.45 -24.64 18.24
N MET A 56 -13.74 -23.71 18.90
CA MET A 56 -12.76 -22.82 18.30
C MET A 56 -11.57 -23.58 17.69
N GLN A 57 -11.22 -23.28 16.44
CA GLN A 57 -9.93 -23.69 15.85
C GLN A 57 -8.89 -22.58 16.08
N ASP A 58 -7.94 -22.82 16.98
CA ASP A 58 -6.84 -21.89 17.22
C ASP A 58 -5.62 -22.29 16.38
N GLU A 59 -5.44 -21.62 15.24
CA GLU A 59 -4.25 -21.79 14.41
C GLU A 59 -3.09 -20.95 14.97
N ASN A 60 -2.50 -21.29 16.12
CA ASN A 60 -1.38 -20.51 16.67
C ASN A 60 -0.06 -20.75 15.92
N GLU A 61 0.00 -20.28 14.68
CA GLU A 61 1.17 -20.38 13.80
C GLU A 61 1.92 -19.04 13.70
N ASN A 62 3.22 -19.11 13.36
CA ASN A 62 4.03 -17.94 12.99
C ASN A 62 4.25 -16.87 14.08
N VAL A 63 4.80 -17.31 15.21
CA VAL A 63 5.32 -16.42 16.26
C VAL A 63 6.84 -16.19 16.16
N LYS A 64 7.35 -15.24 16.96
CA LYS A 64 8.79 -15.00 17.11
C LYS A 64 9.51 -16.27 17.60
N SER A 65 10.68 -16.56 17.02
CA SER A 65 11.43 -17.78 17.24
C SER A 65 12.94 -17.56 17.11
N SER A 66 13.70 -17.88 18.16
CA SER A 66 15.16 -17.85 18.14
C SER A 66 15.74 -18.78 17.08
N TYR A 67 15.17 -19.98 16.90
CA TYR A 67 15.62 -20.94 15.89
C TYR A 67 15.49 -20.37 14.46
N ARG A 68 14.30 -19.88 14.10
CA ARG A 68 14.04 -19.31 12.76
C ARG A 68 14.89 -18.08 12.50
N SER A 69 14.97 -17.17 13.48
CA SER A 69 15.81 -15.97 13.40
C SER A 69 17.27 -16.34 13.11
N ASN A 70 17.82 -17.32 13.82
CA ASN A 70 19.18 -17.79 13.60
C ASN A 70 19.40 -18.42 12.21
N GLN A 71 18.46 -19.23 11.71
CA GLN A 71 18.57 -19.83 10.37
C GLN A 71 18.61 -18.76 9.27
N LEU A 72 17.69 -17.79 9.32
CA LEU A 72 17.63 -16.68 8.37
C LEU A 72 18.91 -15.83 8.41
N ARG A 73 19.40 -15.51 9.61
CA ARG A 73 20.64 -14.76 9.79
C ARG A 73 21.86 -15.51 9.27
N ILE A 74 21.95 -16.82 9.51
CA ILE A 74 23.04 -17.68 8.99
C ILE A 74 22.99 -17.72 7.46
N HIS A 75 21.79 -17.82 6.88
CA HIS A 75 21.61 -17.79 5.44
C HIS A 75 22.09 -16.44 4.85
N GLY A 76 21.64 -15.33 5.42
CA GLY A 76 22.10 -13.99 5.03
C GLY A 76 23.62 -13.84 5.15
N ASN A 77 24.23 -14.35 6.23
CA ASN A 77 25.68 -14.34 6.41
C ASN A 77 26.43 -15.16 5.35
N ARG A 78 25.91 -16.32 4.93
CA ARG A 78 26.53 -17.12 3.86
C ARG A 78 26.54 -16.36 2.55
N LEU A 79 25.38 -15.84 2.14
CA LEU A 79 25.27 -15.04 0.92
C LEU A 79 26.17 -13.80 0.96
N PHE A 80 26.29 -13.15 2.13
CA PHE A 80 27.13 -11.98 2.31
C PHE A 80 28.63 -12.26 2.26
N ASN A 81 29.10 -13.46 2.63
CA ASN A 81 30.54 -13.76 2.68
C ASN A 81 31.04 -14.55 1.46
N ASP A 82 30.17 -15.35 0.84
CA ASP A 82 30.62 -16.41 -0.07
C ASP A 82 30.32 -16.10 -1.55
N MET A 83 29.54 -15.06 -1.84
CA MET A 83 29.02 -14.76 -3.18
C MET A 83 29.63 -13.49 -3.77
N ILE A 84 29.57 -13.36 -5.10
CA ILE A 84 29.88 -12.10 -5.79
C ILE A 84 28.69 -11.16 -5.62
N HIS A 85 28.99 -9.93 -5.22
CA HIS A 85 27.97 -8.94 -4.88
C HIS A 85 27.47 -8.22 -6.12
N ASP A 86 26.15 -8.19 -6.27
CA ASP A 86 25.41 -7.34 -7.19
C ASP A 86 24.20 -6.72 -6.48
N ARG A 87 23.49 -5.83 -7.17
CA ARG A 87 22.32 -5.16 -6.61
C ARG A 87 21.21 -6.13 -6.18
N THR A 88 20.96 -7.18 -6.94
CA THR A 88 19.86 -8.13 -6.68
C THR A 88 20.15 -8.94 -5.42
N LEU A 89 21.37 -9.46 -5.31
CA LEU A 89 21.84 -10.21 -4.15
C LEU A 89 21.81 -9.34 -2.89
N HIS A 90 22.21 -8.09 -2.98
CA HIS A 90 22.16 -7.15 -1.86
C HIS A 90 20.74 -6.95 -1.31
N LEU A 91 19.73 -6.83 -2.19
CA LEU A 91 18.34 -6.74 -1.75
C LEU A 91 17.89 -8.00 -1.03
N TRP A 92 18.30 -9.17 -1.54
CA TRP A 92 17.93 -10.44 -0.94
C TRP A 92 18.59 -10.64 0.43
N ILE A 93 19.87 -10.30 0.57
CA ILE A 93 20.58 -10.28 1.86
C ILE A 93 19.88 -9.33 2.84
N SER A 94 19.48 -8.13 2.40
CA SER A 94 18.76 -7.17 3.23
C SER A 94 17.42 -7.74 3.72
N GLN A 95 16.65 -8.40 2.85
CA GLN A 95 15.39 -9.04 3.22
C GLN A 95 15.60 -10.16 4.25
N LEU A 96 16.58 -11.03 4.06
CA LEU A 96 16.91 -12.10 5.01
C LEU A 96 17.29 -11.54 6.40
N TYR A 97 18.06 -10.45 6.44
CA TYR A 97 18.36 -9.82 7.72
C TYR A 97 17.13 -9.15 8.35
N ASN A 98 16.31 -8.44 7.57
CA ASN A 98 15.06 -7.84 8.05
C ASN A 98 14.12 -8.90 8.64
N GLU A 99 13.95 -10.03 7.95
CA GLU A 99 13.14 -11.15 8.43
C GLU A 99 13.76 -11.78 9.69
N SER A 100 15.09 -11.99 9.72
CA SER A 100 15.75 -12.55 10.91
C SER A 100 15.52 -11.69 12.16
N ILE A 101 15.52 -10.36 12.00
CA ILE A 101 15.27 -9.38 13.05
C ILE A 101 13.79 -9.39 13.45
N ALA A 102 12.88 -9.49 12.49
CA ALA A 102 11.44 -9.53 12.76
C ALA A 102 11.00 -10.78 13.49
N VAL A 103 11.59 -11.92 13.17
CA VAL A 103 11.29 -13.20 13.81
C VAL A 103 12.02 -13.36 15.15
N ALA A 104 13.05 -12.56 15.45
CA ALA A 104 13.75 -12.67 16.73
C ALA A 104 12.84 -12.33 17.93
N PRO A 105 12.91 -13.08 19.04
CA PRO A 105 12.22 -12.72 20.28
C PRO A 105 12.65 -11.35 20.82
N ARG A 106 11.74 -10.70 21.55
CA ARG A 106 11.99 -9.38 22.12
C ARG A 106 13.20 -9.39 23.05
N GLU A 107 14.06 -8.39 22.90
CA GLU A 107 15.24 -8.17 23.76
C GLU A 107 16.17 -9.40 23.84
N SER A 108 16.14 -10.29 22.84
CA SER A 108 16.93 -11.51 22.82
C SER A 108 18.33 -11.30 22.23
N GLU A 109 19.22 -12.26 22.50
CA GLU A 109 20.54 -12.28 21.89
C GLU A 109 20.47 -12.38 20.35
N GLU A 110 19.51 -13.15 19.83
CA GLU A 110 19.28 -13.26 18.38
C GLU A 110 18.89 -11.93 17.74
N LEU A 111 18.08 -11.12 18.43
CA LEU A 111 17.72 -9.78 17.96
C LEU A 111 18.95 -8.88 17.86
N ALA A 112 19.79 -8.89 18.89
CA ALA A 112 21.05 -8.15 18.89
C ALA A 112 22.02 -8.64 17.81
N LEU A 113 22.12 -9.96 17.60
CA LEU A 113 22.92 -10.56 16.54
C LEU A 113 22.37 -10.25 15.14
N GLY A 114 21.06 -10.16 14.96
CA GLY A 114 20.39 -9.76 13.73
C GLY A 114 20.78 -8.34 13.32
N PHE A 115 20.55 -7.36 14.20
CA PHE A 115 21.03 -5.98 14.01
C PHE A 115 22.56 -5.93 13.83
N GLY A 116 23.28 -6.77 14.57
CA GLY A 116 24.73 -6.90 14.49
C GLY A 116 25.23 -7.49 13.19
N SER A 117 24.50 -8.35 12.50
CA SER A 117 24.83 -8.84 11.15
C SER A 117 24.44 -7.80 10.10
N ARG A 118 23.23 -7.23 10.18
CA ARG A 118 22.73 -6.24 9.23
C ARG A 118 23.61 -4.97 9.19
N SER A 119 24.06 -4.47 10.33
CA SER A 119 25.01 -3.34 10.39
C SER A 119 26.37 -3.62 9.72
N ALA A 120 26.84 -4.88 9.65
CA ALA A 120 28.08 -5.19 8.92
C ALA A 120 27.84 -5.06 7.42
N PHE A 121 26.70 -5.57 6.95
CA PHE A 121 26.27 -5.47 5.57
C PHE A 121 26.00 -4.00 5.15
N LEU A 122 25.34 -3.22 6.01
CA LEU A 122 25.09 -1.79 5.75
C LEU A 122 26.38 -0.98 5.65
N LEU A 123 27.38 -1.29 6.48
CA LEU A 123 28.71 -0.68 6.36
C LEU A 123 29.37 -1.04 5.02
N HIS A 124 29.31 -2.31 4.61
CA HIS A 124 29.80 -2.75 3.30
C HIS A 124 29.12 -1.99 2.15
N TRP A 125 27.82 -1.77 2.26
CA TRP A 125 27.02 -1.01 1.29
C TRP A 125 27.09 0.51 1.48
N LYS A 126 28.00 1.01 2.33
CA LYS A 126 28.23 2.44 2.65
C LYS A 126 27.01 3.22 3.16
N ARG A 127 26.04 2.51 3.73
CA ARG A 127 24.86 3.07 4.40
C ARG A 127 25.23 3.44 5.84
N TYR A 128 26.04 4.47 6.00
CA TYR A 128 26.69 4.80 7.28
C TYR A 128 25.70 5.14 8.39
N GLN A 129 24.71 6.00 8.13
CA GLN A 129 23.71 6.39 9.13
C GLN A 129 22.85 5.20 9.57
N ASP A 130 22.42 4.39 8.60
CA ASP A 130 21.66 3.16 8.84
C ASP A 130 22.45 2.14 9.68
N CYS A 131 23.74 1.96 9.36
CA CYS A 131 24.64 1.13 10.14
C CYS A 131 24.78 1.60 11.59
N ILE A 132 24.88 2.93 11.81
CA ILE A 132 24.93 3.52 13.16
C ILE A 132 23.64 3.18 13.92
N ASN A 133 22.47 3.38 13.29
CA ASN A 133 21.17 3.11 13.91
C ASN A 133 21.05 1.64 14.36
N ASP A 134 21.47 0.69 13.53
CA ASP A 134 21.47 -0.73 13.89
C ASP A 134 22.50 -1.07 14.97
N CYS A 135 23.66 -0.43 14.95
CA CYS A 135 24.63 -0.60 16.02
C CYS A 135 24.07 -0.13 17.37
N ASP A 136 23.36 0.99 17.39
CA ASP A 136 22.73 1.51 18.60
C ASP A 136 21.64 0.58 19.14
N ARG A 137 20.76 0.06 18.27
CA ARG A 137 19.76 -0.94 18.66
C ARG A 137 20.41 -2.21 19.22
N ALA A 138 21.46 -2.72 18.57
CA ALA A 138 22.15 -3.90 19.04
C ALA A 138 22.88 -3.67 20.38
N LEU A 139 23.48 -2.49 20.58
CA LEU A 139 24.19 -2.12 21.81
C LEU A 139 23.26 -1.99 23.03
N GLN A 140 22.00 -1.62 22.82
CA GLN A 140 20.99 -1.56 23.88
C GLN A 140 20.60 -2.95 24.41
N ILE A 141 20.76 -4.00 23.60
CA ILE A 141 20.33 -5.36 23.93
C ILE A 141 21.51 -6.25 24.34
N THR A 142 22.65 -6.15 23.65
CA THR A 142 23.71 -7.17 23.79
C THR A 142 24.53 -7.03 25.08
N SER A 143 24.71 -8.16 25.76
CA SER A 143 25.72 -8.35 26.81
C SER A 143 27.03 -8.97 26.29
N ILE A 144 27.08 -9.37 25.01
CA ILE A 144 28.24 -10.06 24.42
C ILE A 144 29.38 -9.07 24.18
N SER A 145 30.44 -9.19 24.97
CA SER A 145 31.63 -8.32 24.88
C SER A 145 32.23 -8.24 23.47
N GLN A 146 32.30 -9.37 22.76
CA GLN A 146 32.83 -9.41 21.39
C GLN A 146 31.93 -8.65 20.41
N LEU A 147 30.60 -8.81 20.51
CA LEU A 147 29.67 -8.11 19.64
C LEU A 147 29.72 -6.61 19.91
N LYS A 148 29.70 -6.19 21.18
CA LYS A 148 29.80 -4.78 21.58
C LYS A 148 31.02 -4.08 20.98
N LEU A 149 32.20 -4.70 21.02
CA LEU A 149 33.40 -4.14 20.38
C LEU A 149 33.30 -4.08 18.85
N LYS A 150 32.70 -5.10 18.20
CA LYS A 150 32.45 -5.05 16.74
C LYS A 150 31.50 -3.92 16.36
N LEU A 151 30.47 -3.65 17.16
CA LEU A 151 29.48 -2.60 16.92
C LEU A 151 30.11 -1.22 17.11
N LEU A 152 30.82 -0.99 18.22
CA LEU A 152 31.52 0.27 18.48
C LEU A 152 32.55 0.58 17.37
N HIS A 153 33.33 -0.40 16.95
CA HIS A 153 34.26 -0.24 15.82
C HIS A 153 33.55 0.23 14.54
N ARG A 154 32.43 -0.41 14.18
CA ARG A 154 31.64 -0.02 13.00
C ARG A 154 31.04 1.38 13.14
N LYS A 155 30.50 1.73 14.31
CA LYS A 155 30.01 3.09 14.58
C LYS A 155 31.11 4.13 14.35
N VAL A 156 32.31 3.91 14.88
CA VAL A 156 33.42 4.86 14.67
C VAL A 156 33.74 4.97 13.17
N LEU A 157 33.81 3.86 12.42
CA LEU A 157 34.04 3.90 10.96
C LEU A 157 32.99 4.75 10.24
N CYS A 158 31.70 4.52 10.55
CA CYS A 158 30.61 5.30 9.97
C CYS A 158 30.70 6.79 10.34
N LEU A 159 30.96 7.12 11.61
CA LEU A 159 31.06 8.51 12.07
C LEU A 159 32.26 9.22 11.45
N VAL A 160 33.39 8.52 11.25
CA VAL A 160 34.55 9.04 10.51
C VAL A 160 34.17 9.32 9.06
N ALA A 161 33.51 8.37 8.38
CA ALA A 161 33.07 8.55 6.99
C ALA A 161 32.07 9.70 6.83
N LEU A 162 31.21 9.91 7.82
CA LEU A 162 30.28 11.04 7.89
C LEU A 162 30.92 12.33 8.41
N LYS A 163 32.20 12.36 8.80
CA LYS A 163 32.83 13.53 9.44
C LYS A 163 32.10 14.03 10.70
N ASP A 164 31.43 13.14 11.42
CA ASP A 164 30.66 13.47 12.62
C ASP A 164 31.56 13.62 13.85
N LYS A 165 31.39 14.72 14.60
CA LYS A 165 32.14 15.05 15.81
C LYS A 165 32.09 14.00 16.92
N ASN A 166 31.07 13.14 16.92
CA ASN A 166 30.91 12.07 17.89
C ASN A 166 31.90 10.91 17.69
N ALA A 167 32.61 10.83 16.55
CA ALA A 167 33.56 9.75 16.26
C ALA A 167 34.58 9.55 17.40
N LYS A 168 35.19 10.63 17.88
CA LYS A 168 36.18 10.60 18.96
C LYS A 168 35.59 10.08 20.28
N ARG A 169 34.38 10.53 20.63
CA ARG A 169 33.69 10.09 21.85
C ARG A 169 33.43 8.59 21.84
N VAL A 170 32.90 8.06 20.74
CA VAL A 170 32.59 6.62 20.59
C VAL A 170 33.88 5.79 20.54
N TYR A 171 34.93 6.34 19.94
CA TYR A 171 36.26 5.72 19.94
C TYR A 171 36.83 5.56 21.35
N ASP A 172 36.78 6.62 22.16
CA ASP A 172 37.27 6.59 23.54
C ASP A 172 36.43 5.65 24.43
N GLU A 173 35.11 5.61 24.21
CA GLU A 173 34.21 4.62 24.83
C GLU A 173 34.63 3.19 24.49
N ALA A 174 34.94 2.91 23.22
CA ALA A 174 35.38 1.59 22.76
C ALA A 174 36.71 1.17 23.39
N LEU A 175 37.68 2.08 23.48
CA LEU A 175 38.96 1.81 24.16
C LEU A 175 38.80 1.59 25.65
N SER A 176 37.90 2.34 26.31
CA SER A 176 37.58 2.16 27.72
C SER A 176 36.98 0.77 27.96
N PHE A 177 35.98 0.38 27.15
CA PHE A 177 35.34 -0.93 27.24
C PHE A 177 36.31 -2.08 26.93
N LEU A 178 37.21 -1.92 25.95
CA LEU A 178 38.22 -2.94 25.60
C LEU A 178 39.16 -3.26 26.78
N LYS A 179 39.45 -2.27 27.64
CA LYS A 179 40.27 -2.48 28.83
C LYS A 179 39.55 -3.37 29.84
N THR A 180 38.26 -3.13 30.06
CA THR A 180 37.48 -3.76 31.14
C THR A 180 36.75 -5.04 30.72
N CYS A 181 36.58 -5.32 29.43
CA CYS A 181 35.80 -6.48 28.97
C CYS A 181 36.46 -7.83 29.30
N THR A 182 35.66 -8.90 29.24
CA THR A 182 36.04 -10.26 29.65
C THR A 182 36.68 -11.11 28.55
N LEU A 183 37.08 -10.51 27.43
CA LEU A 183 37.70 -11.23 26.30
C LEU A 183 39.12 -11.72 26.61
N ASP A 184 39.51 -12.82 25.96
CA ASP A 184 40.88 -13.35 26.02
C ASP A 184 41.92 -12.38 25.42
N LYS A 185 43.19 -12.60 25.77
CA LYS A 185 44.30 -11.73 25.35
C LYS A 185 44.45 -11.62 23.83
N LYS A 186 44.18 -12.70 23.08
CA LYS A 186 44.31 -12.73 21.62
C LYS A 186 43.25 -11.82 21.00
N ARG A 187 41.98 -11.99 21.37
CA ARG A 187 40.88 -11.14 20.89
C ARG A 187 41.03 -9.69 21.30
N LYS A 188 41.50 -9.42 22.53
CA LYS A 188 41.80 -8.04 22.97
C LYS A 188 42.86 -7.36 22.12
N ARG A 189 43.89 -8.09 21.68
CA ARG A 189 44.92 -7.58 20.77
C ARG A 189 44.34 -7.28 19.39
N GLU A 190 43.58 -8.20 18.81
CA GLU A 190 42.93 -8.00 17.49
C GLU A 190 42.07 -6.72 17.43
N PHE A 191 41.30 -6.42 18.49
CA PHE A 191 40.54 -5.17 18.54
C PHE A 191 41.43 -3.95 18.77
N ARG A 192 42.48 -4.07 19.58
CA ARG A 192 43.42 -2.96 19.81
C ARG A 192 44.06 -2.50 18.51
N ASP A 193 44.49 -3.45 17.68
CA ASP A 193 45.12 -3.17 16.39
C ASP A 193 44.13 -2.44 15.48
N LYS A 194 42.88 -2.95 15.37
CA LYS A 194 41.80 -2.28 14.62
C LYS A 194 41.53 -0.84 15.06
N PHE A 195 41.52 -0.57 16.36
CA PHE A 195 41.32 0.80 16.86
C PHE A 195 42.57 1.68 16.72
N ALA A 196 43.77 1.11 16.70
CA ALA A 196 44.99 1.88 16.47
C ALA A 196 44.99 2.48 15.05
N ASP A 197 44.58 1.70 14.05
CA ASP A 197 44.51 2.15 12.65
C ASP A 197 43.58 3.36 12.45
N MET A 198 42.59 3.52 13.33
CA MET A 198 41.60 4.59 13.25
C MET A 198 42.05 5.90 13.89
N SER A 199 43.08 5.90 14.74
CA SER A 199 43.45 7.09 15.52
C SER A 199 43.88 8.26 14.62
N HIS A 200 44.57 7.94 13.52
CA HIS A 200 45.02 8.91 12.54
C HIS A 200 43.85 9.56 11.79
N SER A 201 42.94 8.72 11.26
CA SER A 201 41.74 9.21 10.56
C SER A 201 40.91 10.13 11.45
N ILE A 202 40.76 9.81 12.74
CA ILE A 202 40.03 10.66 13.68
C ILE A 202 40.75 11.99 13.95
N SER A 203 42.08 12.00 14.05
CA SER A 203 42.85 13.22 14.28
C SER A 203 42.88 14.18 13.09
N GLU A 204 42.69 13.68 11.87
CA GLU A 204 42.70 14.48 10.64
C GLU A 204 41.29 14.92 10.20
N MET A 205 40.24 14.51 10.91
CA MET A 205 38.87 14.91 10.57
C MET A 205 38.70 16.43 10.69
N THR A 206 38.29 17.06 9.59
CA THR A 206 37.69 18.41 9.61
C THR A 206 36.18 18.26 9.72
N PHE A 207 35.59 18.89 10.73
CA PHE A 207 34.15 18.80 10.99
C PHE A 207 33.38 19.63 9.97
N ASP A 208 32.42 19.01 9.29
CA ASP A 208 31.44 19.71 8.47
C ASP A 208 30.18 19.93 9.31
N GLU A 209 29.88 21.18 9.69
CA GLU A 209 28.63 21.49 10.41
C GLU A 209 27.38 21.33 9.52
N LYS A 210 27.55 21.03 8.22
CA LYS A 210 26.47 20.85 7.26
C LYS A 210 26.70 19.65 6.35
N ILE A 211 26.46 18.44 6.85
CA ILE A 211 25.96 17.39 5.96
C ILE A 211 24.50 17.73 5.66
N LYS A 212 24.28 18.64 4.71
CA LYS A 212 23.07 18.52 3.92
C LYS A 212 23.37 17.36 2.99
N GLU A 213 22.65 16.26 3.13
CA GLU A 213 22.50 15.33 2.02
C GLU A 213 22.18 16.19 0.79
N GLU A 214 23.06 16.21 -0.20
CA GLU A 214 22.73 16.72 -1.53
C GLU A 214 21.70 15.76 -2.13
N LYS A 215 20.46 15.82 -1.62
CA LYS A 215 19.33 15.42 -2.42
C LYS A 215 19.35 16.38 -3.58
N HIS A 216 19.57 15.87 -4.79
CA HIS A 216 19.16 16.59 -5.99
C HIS A 216 17.71 17.03 -5.76
N ILE A 217 17.51 18.31 -5.45
CA ILE A 217 16.20 18.90 -5.25
C ILE A 217 15.61 19.03 -6.65
N ILE A 218 15.09 17.92 -7.17
CA ILE A 218 14.03 17.98 -8.16
C ILE A 218 12.89 18.67 -7.44
N ASP A 219 12.36 19.75 -8.00
CA ASP A 219 11.15 20.38 -7.48
C ASP A 219 10.02 19.34 -7.58
N LYS A 220 9.70 18.70 -6.45
CA LYS A 220 8.74 17.57 -6.40
C LYS A 220 7.31 18.04 -6.19
N GLU A 221 7.07 19.35 -6.20
CA GLU A 221 5.71 19.87 -6.03
C GLU A 221 4.88 19.61 -7.30
N LEU A 222 3.73 18.97 -7.10
CA LEU A 222 2.77 18.77 -8.16
C LEU A 222 2.23 20.13 -8.67
N PRO A 223 1.81 20.21 -9.94
CA PRO A 223 1.08 21.37 -10.42
C PRO A 223 -0.13 21.66 -9.54
N SER A 224 -0.22 22.87 -9.02
CA SER A 224 -1.32 23.28 -8.14
C SER A 224 -2.59 23.56 -8.94
N PHE A 225 -3.73 23.35 -8.29
CA PHE A 225 -5.05 23.72 -8.79
C PHE A 225 -5.80 24.50 -7.72
N LYS A 226 -6.87 25.20 -8.14
CA LYS A 226 -7.78 25.86 -7.21
C LYS A 226 -8.72 24.82 -6.59
N PRO A 227 -8.77 24.66 -5.26
CA PRO A 227 -9.59 23.61 -4.63
C PRO A 227 -11.09 23.80 -4.87
N ASN A 228 -11.79 22.69 -5.05
CA ASN A 228 -13.24 22.63 -5.11
C ASN A 228 -13.85 22.99 -3.75
N LYS A 229 -15.02 23.64 -3.76
CA LYS A 229 -15.70 24.12 -2.55
C LYS A 229 -16.28 22.99 -1.69
N GLU A 230 -16.67 21.89 -2.31
CA GLU A 230 -17.25 20.71 -1.67
C GLU A 230 -16.20 19.67 -1.30
N ALA A 231 -15.11 19.53 -2.06
CA ALA A 231 -14.05 18.55 -1.80
C ALA A 231 -12.66 19.14 -2.05
N SER A 232 -11.91 19.48 -1.00
CA SER A 232 -10.63 20.20 -1.13
C SER A 232 -9.51 19.41 -1.82
N CYS A 233 -9.62 18.07 -1.86
CA CYS A 233 -8.70 17.20 -2.60
C CYS A 233 -8.87 17.30 -4.13
N ALA A 234 -9.95 17.91 -4.61
CA ALA A 234 -10.28 18.02 -6.02
C ALA A 234 -10.19 19.46 -6.52
N SER A 235 -9.96 19.63 -7.82
CA SER A 235 -9.97 20.92 -8.52
C SER A 235 -11.38 21.48 -8.66
N ASP A 236 -11.51 22.81 -8.68
CA ASP A 236 -12.77 23.50 -9.01
C ASP A 236 -13.23 23.25 -10.46
N ALA A 237 -12.40 22.56 -11.25
CA ALA A 237 -12.74 22.06 -12.57
C ALA A 237 -13.67 20.84 -12.57
N VAL A 238 -13.87 20.17 -11.43
CA VAL A 238 -14.69 18.95 -11.34
C VAL A 238 -15.79 19.09 -10.29
N ALA A 239 -16.85 18.29 -10.42
CA ALA A 239 -17.93 18.21 -9.43
C ALA A 239 -18.38 16.76 -9.22
N ILE A 240 -18.91 16.50 -8.03
CA ILE A 240 -19.61 15.25 -7.71
C ILE A 240 -21.04 15.35 -8.23
N ALA A 241 -21.40 14.46 -9.15
CA ALA A 241 -22.72 14.31 -9.73
C ALA A 241 -23.33 12.94 -9.34
N HIS A 242 -24.61 12.76 -9.68
CA HIS A 242 -25.31 11.49 -9.51
C HIS A 242 -26.11 11.17 -10.77
N HIS A 243 -26.12 9.90 -11.17
CA HIS A 243 -26.97 9.35 -12.22
C HIS A 243 -27.60 8.04 -11.75
N GLU A 244 -28.81 7.72 -12.20
CA GLU A 244 -29.53 6.52 -11.76
C GLU A 244 -28.77 5.22 -12.07
N ILE A 245 -28.11 5.16 -13.23
CA ILE A 245 -27.35 3.97 -13.67
C ILE A 245 -25.95 3.95 -13.05
N TRP A 246 -25.20 5.05 -13.14
CA TRP A 246 -23.79 5.11 -12.77
C TRP A 246 -23.56 5.42 -11.29
N GLY A 247 -24.61 5.76 -10.55
CA GLY A 247 -24.53 6.26 -9.19
C GLY A 247 -23.79 7.60 -9.11
N ARG A 248 -23.08 7.81 -8.00
CA ARG A 248 -22.22 8.98 -7.82
C ARG A 248 -21.00 8.88 -8.74
N HIS A 249 -20.71 9.97 -9.43
CA HIS A 249 -19.61 10.03 -10.38
C HIS A 249 -19.03 11.45 -10.49
N ILE A 250 -17.85 11.55 -11.08
CA ILE A 250 -17.16 12.83 -11.28
C ILE A 250 -17.40 13.36 -12.70
N ILE A 251 -17.79 14.64 -12.79
CA ILE A 251 -17.97 15.36 -14.06
C ILE A 251 -17.09 16.61 -14.13
N ALA A 252 -16.83 17.08 -15.34
CA ALA A 252 -16.12 18.34 -15.58
C ALA A 252 -17.08 19.56 -15.48
N GLU A 253 -16.75 20.56 -14.68
CA GLU A 253 -17.49 21.84 -14.53
C GLU A 253 -17.09 22.88 -15.58
N ARG A 254 -15.92 22.69 -16.19
CA ARG A 254 -15.39 23.46 -17.31
C ARG A 254 -14.62 22.55 -18.26
N ASP A 255 -14.21 23.08 -19.40
CA ASP A 255 -13.23 22.40 -20.23
C ASP A 255 -11.90 22.25 -19.44
N ILE A 256 -11.32 21.05 -19.51
CA ILE A 256 -10.08 20.66 -18.81
C ILE A 256 -9.03 20.30 -19.85
N GLU A 257 -7.84 20.85 -19.69
CA GLU A 257 -6.73 20.69 -20.60
C GLU A 257 -5.94 19.40 -20.32
N PRO A 258 -5.37 18.76 -21.36
CA PRO A 258 -4.48 17.62 -21.16
C PRO A 258 -3.32 17.99 -20.23
N GLY A 259 -3.07 17.15 -19.24
CA GLY A 259 -2.02 17.33 -18.23
C GLY A 259 -2.45 18.13 -16.99
N GLU A 260 -3.66 18.72 -16.95
CA GLU A 260 -4.15 19.35 -15.72
C GLU A 260 -4.34 18.31 -14.61
N ILE A 261 -3.76 18.58 -13.43
CA ILE A 261 -4.06 17.83 -12.21
C ILE A 261 -5.46 18.23 -11.74
N ILE A 262 -6.35 17.24 -11.59
CA ILE A 262 -7.74 17.43 -11.19
C ILE A 262 -8.05 16.90 -9.79
N VAL A 263 -7.23 15.98 -9.27
CA VAL A 263 -7.32 15.47 -7.90
C VAL A 263 -5.92 15.24 -7.34
N VAL A 264 -5.72 15.63 -6.08
CA VAL A 264 -4.63 15.15 -5.21
C VAL A 264 -5.28 14.74 -3.90
N GLU A 265 -5.40 13.43 -3.69
CA GLU A 265 -6.13 12.87 -2.56
C GLU A 265 -5.20 12.13 -1.60
N GLU A 266 -5.25 12.50 -0.32
CA GLU A 266 -4.54 11.77 0.73
C GLU A 266 -5.06 10.34 0.88
N ASN A 267 -4.15 9.40 1.16
CA ASN A 267 -4.51 8.02 1.36
C ASN A 267 -5.22 7.80 2.70
N TYR A 268 -6.43 7.22 2.65
CA TYR A 268 -7.16 6.82 3.85
C TYR A 268 -6.51 5.62 4.54
N LEU A 269 -6.20 4.60 3.75
CA LEU A 269 -5.58 3.36 4.20
C LEU A 269 -4.72 2.75 3.10
N SER A 270 -3.59 2.18 3.49
CA SER A 270 -2.84 1.22 2.67
C SER A 270 -2.55 -0.03 3.49
N PHE A 271 -2.60 -1.20 2.86
CA PHE A 271 -2.20 -2.47 3.43
C PHE A 271 -1.18 -3.15 2.53
N LEU A 272 -0.01 -3.42 3.10
CA LEU A 272 1.11 -4.02 2.39
C LEU A 272 0.77 -5.47 1.99
N ASP A 273 1.06 -5.84 0.75
CA ASP A 273 1.02 -7.24 0.34
C ASP A 273 2.00 -8.04 1.21
N PRO A 274 1.55 -9.11 1.90
CA PRO A 274 2.42 -9.95 2.72
C PRO A 274 3.66 -10.49 2.00
N THR A 275 3.62 -10.65 0.67
CA THR A 275 4.78 -11.07 -0.14
C THR A 275 5.88 -10.00 -0.23
N LYS A 276 5.58 -8.77 0.19
CA LYS A 276 6.48 -7.61 0.21
C LYS A 276 6.93 -7.25 1.63
N MET A 277 6.51 -8.02 2.64
CA MET A 277 7.03 -7.87 4.01
C MET A 277 8.56 -7.94 4.02
N TYR A 278 9.16 -7.29 5.00
CA TYR A 278 10.61 -7.23 5.18
C TYR A 278 11.38 -6.49 4.08
N ALA A 279 10.70 -5.90 3.09
CA ALA A 279 11.28 -4.96 2.13
C ALA A 279 10.69 -3.55 2.22
N PHE A 280 9.44 -3.44 2.67
CA PHE A 280 8.70 -2.20 2.79
C PHE A 280 8.20 -1.98 4.22
N CYS A 281 8.02 -0.72 4.60
CA CYS A 281 7.40 -0.34 5.86
C CYS A 281 5.89 -0.62 5.84
N SER A 282 5.37 -1.29 6.87
CA SER A 282 3.93 -1.59 7.02
C SER A 282 3.02 -0.37 7.17
N THR A 283 3.58 0.83 7.46
CA THR A 283 2.80 2.06 7.69
C THR A 283 2.89 3.03 6.51
N CYS A 284 4.11 3.39 6.12
CA CYS A 284 4.33 4.37 5.06
C CYS A 284 4.53 3.74 3.69
N MET A 285 4.60 2.40 3.59
CA MET A 285 4.82 1.64 2.35
C MET A 285 6.12 1.98 1.61
N LYS A 286 6.99 2.79 2.19
CA LYS A 286 8.30 3.12 1.61
C LYS A 286 9.25 1.93 1.75
N PRO A 287 10.07 1.64 0.72
CA PRO A 287 11.11 0.63 0.83
C PRO A 287 12.13 1.04 1.90
N SER A 288 12.62 0.08 2.67
CA SER A 288 13.67 0.33 3.66
C SER A 288 14.57 -0.88 3.82
N LEU A 289 15.88 -0.62 3.78
CA LEU A 289 16.90 -1.62 4.07
C LEU A 289 16.98 -1.92 5.58
N CYS A 290 16.43 -1.04 6.42
CA CYS A 290 16.65 -1.03 7.87
C CYS A 290 15.35 -1.03 8.65
N LEU A 291 14.51 -2.02 8.38
CA LEU A 291 13.23 -2.15 9.05
C LEU A 291 13.38 -2.51 10.53
N ILE A 292 12.51 -1.96 11.36
CA ILE A 292 12.39 -2.17 12.80
C ILE A 292 11.16 -3.05 13.03
N PRO A 293 11.27 -4.14 13.79
CA PRO A 293 10.16 -5.06 13.92
C PRO A 293 9.16 -4.62 15.00
N CYS A 294 7.93 -5.10 14.89
CA CYS A 294 7.04 -5.18 16.05
C CYS A 294 7.70 -5.98 17.18
N ASN A 295 7.40 -5.62 18.43
CA ASN A 295 7.94 -6.27 19.62
C ASN A 295 7.31 -7.63 19.90
N ASN A 296 6.09 -7.88 19.41
CA ASN A 296 5.31 -9.06 19.78
C ASN A 296 5.04 -9.97 18.59
N CYS A 297 4.70 -9.40 17.43
CA CYS A 297 4.37 -10.16 16.22
C CYS A 297 5.51 -10.15 15.18
N ILE A 298 5.36 -10.95 14.12
CA ILE A 298 6.29 -10.96 12.97
C ILE A 298 5.70 -10.29 11.72
N TYR A 299 4.43 -9.88 11.77
CA TYR A 299 3.65 -9.45 10.60
C TYR A 299 3.93 -8.00 10.18
N ASP A 300 4.28 -7.15 11.14
CA ASP A 300 4.54 -5.73 10.86
C ASP A 300 5.97 -5.30 11.20
N VAL A 301 6.52 -4.52 10.28
CA VAL A 301 7.87 -3.97 10.32
C VAL A 301 7.85 -2.53 9.81
N TYR A 302 8.70 -1.67 10.37
CA TYR A 302 8.58 -0.22 10.21
C TYR A 302 9.89 0.42 9.82
N CYS A 303 9.88 1.49 9.01
CA CYS A 303 11.12 2.21 8.69
C CYS A 303 11.63 3.09 9.85
N SER A 304 10.76 3.43 10.81
CA SER A 304 11.10 4.32 11.94
C SER A 304 10.19 4.08 13.14
N GLU A 305 10.58 4.61 14.30
CA GLU A 305 9.77 4.52 15.53
C GLU A 305 8.48 5.35 15.42
N GLU A 306 8.48 6.41 14.62
CA GLU A 306 7.28 7.21 14.33
C GLU A 306 6.24 6.37 13.56
N CYS A 307 6.65 5.67 12.51
CA CYS A 307 5.76 4.76 11.77
C CYS A 307 5.22 3.64 12.67
N LYS A 308 6.08 3.06 13.51
CA LYS A 308 5.68 2.03 14.49
C LYS A 308 4.64 2.57 15.47
N SER A 309 4.87 3.76 16.02
CA SER A 309 3.98 4.40 16.98
C SER A 309 2.65 4.82 16.35
N GLU A 310 2.68 5.33 15.12
CA GLU A 310 1.48 5.69 14.36
C GLU A 310 0.59 4.47 14.10
N ALA A 311 1.19 3.37 13.63
CA ALA A 311 0.46 2.11 13.42
C ALA A 311 -0.13 1.58 14.73
N TRP A 312 0.67 1.56 15.81
CA TRP A 312 0.21 1.12 17.13
C TRP A 312 -1.01 1.90 17.60
N LYS A 313 -0.94 3.23 17.51
CA LYS A 313 -2.02 4.13 17.91
C LYS A 313 -3.30 3.89 17.11
N LYS A 314 -3.20 3.71 15.79
CA LYS A 314 -4.36 3.65 14.90
C LYS A 314 -5.01 2.26 14.83
N TYR A 315 -4.24 1.19 14.76
CA TYR A 315 -4.79 -0.15 14.47
C TYR A 315 -3.96 -1.31 15.03
N HIS A 316 -2.63 -1.23 15.04
CA HIS A 316 -1.80 -2.41 15.27
C HIS A 316 -1.90 -2.96 16.70
N GLN A 317 -2.25 -2.13 17.70
CA GLN A 317 -2.49 -2.60 19.06
C GLN A 317 -3.62 -3.65 19.15
N PHE A 318 -4.59 -3.60 18.22
CA PHE A 318 -5.71 -4.54 18.15
C PHE A 318 -5.42 -5.71 17.21
N GLU A 319 -4.67 -5.49 16.13
CA GLU A 319 -4.27 -6.56 15.20
C GLU A 319 -3.21 -7.49 15.81
N CYS A 320 -2.25 -6.91 16.52
CA CYS A 320 -1.05 -7.62 16.96
C CYS A 320 -1.34 -8.87 17.82
N PRO A 321 -2.30 -8.84 18.79
CA PRO A 321 -2.62 -10.02 19.60
C PRO A 321 -3.38 -11.11 18.85
N ILE A 322 -3.98 -10.80 17.69
CA ILE A 322 -4.93 -11.70 17.02
C ILE A 322 -4.39 -12.27 15.70
N TYR A 323 -3.37 -11.67 15.09
CA TYR A 323 -2.80 -12.14 13.83
C TYR A 323 -2.33 -13.60 13.87
N SER A 324 -1.71 -14.03 14.98
CA SER A 324 -1.31 -15.44 15.11
C SER A 324 -2.51 -16.36 15.09
N HIS A 325 -3.65 -15.97 15.67
CA HIS A 325 -4.83 -16.82 15.79
C HIS A 325 -5.66 -16.95 14.49
N LEU A 326 -5.49 -16.01 13.55
CA LEU A 326 -6.26 -15.98 12.29
C LEU A 326 -5.55 -16.71 11.12
N GLY A 327 -4.37 -17.30 11.37
CA GLY A 327 -3.57 -18.01 10.38
C GLY A 327 -2.88 -17.08 9.36
N ASN A 328 -1.97 -17.62 8.54
CA ASN A 328 -1.23 -16.82 7.54
C ASN A 328 -1.02 -17.51 6.18
N GLY A 329 -1.74 -18.60 5.90
CA GLY A 329 -1.43 -19.50 4.78
C GLY A 329 -2.28 -19.33 3.51
N LYS A 330 -3.47 -18.72 3.57
CA LYS A 330 -4.44 -18.69 2.45
C LYS A 330 -4.69 -17.25 1.95
N SER A 331 -4.93 -17.09 0.64
CA SER A 331 -5.21 -15.80 -0.01
C SER A 331 -6.34 -15.00 0.66
N GLU A 332 -7.40 -15.69 1.06
CA GLU A 332 -8.54 -15.11 1.77
C GLU A 332 -8.16 -14.46 3.11
N VAL A 333 -7.17 -15.01 3.82
CA VAL A 333 -6.71 -14.45 5.11
C VAL A 333 -5.95 -13.13 4.91
N LYS A 334 -5.24 -12.98 3.78
CA LYS A 334 -4.58 -11.72 3.42
C LYS A 334 -5.59 -10.60 3.21
N LEU A 335 -6.72 -10.90 2.55
CA LEU A 335 -7.80 -9.93 2.33
C LEU A 335 -8.50 -9.59 3.64
N LEU A 336 -8.74 -10.57 4.52
CA LEU A 336 -9.30 -10.33 5.85
C LEU A 336 -8.48 -9.30 6.64
N PHE A 337 -7.15 -9.38 6.64
CA PHE A 337 -6.31 -8.40 7.33
C PHE A 337 -6.42 -6.98 6.76
N PHE A 338 -6.61 -6.84 5.45
CA PHE A 338 -6.91 -5.53 4.85
C PHE A 338 -8.25 -4.97 5.35
N TYR A 339 -9.32 -5.78 5.36
CA TYR A 339 -10.64 -5.36 5.82
C TYR A 339 -10.67 -5.07 7.32
N LEU A 340 -10.00 -5.90 8.13
CA LEU A 340 -9.80 -5.67 9.55
C LEU A 340 -9.09 -4.33 9.79
N ARG A 341 -7.97 -4.08 9.11
CA ARG A 341 -7.24 -2.82 9.27
C ARG A 341 -8.10 -1.62 8.88
N PHE A 342 -8.88 -1.74 7.81
CA PHE A 342 -9.86 -0.72 7.42
C PHE A 342 -10.88 -0.45 8.51
N MET A 343 -11.48 -1.50 9.07
CA MET A 343 -12.44 -1.36 10.17
C MET A 343 -11.82 -0.71 11.40
N LEU A 344 -10.58 -1.05 11.76
CA LEU A 344 -9.89 -0.44 12.90
C LEU A 344 -9.59 1.04 12.65
N VAL A 345 -9.13 1.42 11.45
CA VAL A 345 -8.94 2.83 11.08
C VAL A 345 -10.26 3.59 11.04
N LEU A 346 -11.34 2.93 10.60
CA LEU A 346 -12.68 3.50 10.58
C LEU A 346 -13.18 3.81 12.00
N VAL A 347 -13.03 2.87 12.94
CA VAL A 347 -13.34 3.08 14.36
C VAL A 347 -12.48 4.21 14.96
N TYR A 348 -11.17 4.21 14.67
CA TYR A 348 -10.24 5.23 15.15
C TYR A 348 -10.61 6.63 14.64
N ASN A 349 -10.90 6.79 13.34
CA ASN A 349 -11.26 8.09 12.75
C ASN A 349 -12.66 8.56 13.20
N ALA A 350 -13.59 7.65 13.49
CA ALA A 350 -14.87 8.02 14.10
C ALA A 350 -14.70 8.46 15.58
N GLY A 351 -13.62 8.03 16.24
CA GLY A 351 -13.37 8.29 17.67
C GLY A 351 -14.01 7.26 18.60
N GLY A 352 -14.30 6.05 18.10
CA GLY A 352 -14.87 4.95 18.88
C GLY A 352 -16.12 4.33 18.23
N MET A 353 -16.61 3.24 18.82
CA MET A 353 -17.75 2.48 18.30
C MET A 353 -19.07 3.25 18.35
N ASP A 354 -19.31 4.04 19.41
CA ASP A 354 -20.52 4.86 19.54
C ASP A 354 -20.60 5.91 18.43
N ASN A 355 -19.53 6.68 18.24
CA ASN A 355 -19.45 7.67 17.17
C ASN A 355 -19.53 7.01 15.78
N LEU A 356 -18.91 5.84 15.59
CA LEU A 356 -19.04 5.11 14.32
C LEU A 356 -20.50 4.75 14.00
N ARG A 357 -21.28 4.37 15.03
CA ARG A 357 -22.71 4.12 14.90
C ARG A 357 -23.47 5.40 14.53
N GLU A 358 -23.13 6.54 15.13
CA GLU A 358 -23.72 7.83 14.78
C GLU A 358 -23.42 8.23 13.32
N GLU A 359 -22.19 8.02 12.86
CA GLU A 359 -21.80 8.25 11.47
C GLU A 359 -22.60 7.38 10.50
N LEU A 360 -22.83 6.11 10.83
CA LEU A 360 -23.70 5.22 10.04
C LEU A 360 -25.14 5.72 9.98
N ILE A 361 -25.69 6.17 11.11
CA ILE A 361 -27.04 6.74 11.18
C ILE A 361 -27.12 8.00 10.31
N ALA A 362 -26.10 8.87 10.35
CA ALA A 362 -26.03 10.05 9.51
C ALA A 362 -26.03 9.70 8.01
N VAL A 363 -25.24 8.70 7.61
CA VAL A 363 -25.24 8.18 6.22
C VAL A 363 -26.59 7.61 5.82
N ALA A 364 -27.25 6.86 6.71
CA ALA A 364 -28.56 6.25 6.44
C ALA A 364 -29.68 7.30 6.31
N LYS A 365 -29.65 8.36 7.13
CA LYS A 365 -30.64 9.46 7.08
C LYS A 365 -30.48 10.38 5.89
N CYS A 366 -29.32 10.37 5.22
CA CYS A 366 -29.04 11.20 4.06
C CYS A 366 -29.91 10.81 2.86
N GLN A 367 -30.91 11.64 2.54
CA GLN A 367 -31.82 11.44 1.40
C GLN A 367 -31.20 11.88 0.07
N ASP A 368 -30.27 12.84 0.09
CA ASP A 368 -29.56 13.28 -1.11
C ASP A 368 -28.47 12.25 -1.46
N VAL A 369 -28.80 11.36 -2.39
CA VAL A 369 -27.92 10.30 -2.88
C VAL A 369 -26.59 10.83 -3.44
N ARG A 370 -26.55 12.07 -3.94
CA ARG A 370 -25.32 12.72 -4.43
C ARG A 370 -24.40 13.09 -3.26
N LYS A 371 -24.98 13.57 -2.16
CA LYS A 371 -24.26 14.03 -0.96
C LYS A 371 -24.07 12.95 0.10
N LYS A 372 -24.40 11.68 -0.20
CA LYS A 372 -24.12 10.58 0.74
C LYS A 372 -22.62 10.55 1.04
N GLY A 373 -22.25 10.49 2.33
CA GLY A 373 -20.85 10.56 2.77
C GLY A 373 -20.33 11.97 3.07
N PHE A 374 -21.10 13.03 2.78
CA PHE A 374 -20.73 14.39 3.13
C PHE A 374 -20.95 14.65 4.62
N MET A 375 -20.12 15.51 5.19
CA MET A 375 -20.27 16.01 6.55
C MET A 375 -21.40 17.05 6.62
N ASP A 376 -21.80 17.41 7.84
CA ASP A 376 -22.95 18.29 8.08
C ASP A 376 -22.72 19.73 7.57
N ASP A 377 -21.46 20.12 7.34
CA ASP A 377 -21.10 21.40 6.72
C ASP A 377 -21.25 21.40 5.19
N GLY A 378 -21.70 20.29 4.61
CA GLY A 378 -21.92 20.13 3.18
C GLY A 378 -20.64 19.87 2.38
N LYS A 379 -19.57 19.40 3.01
CA LYS A 379 -18.31 19.03 2.34
C LYS A 379 -17.99 17.54 2.44
N PHE A 380 -17.20 17.08 1.49
CA PHE A 380 -16.63 15.75 1.43
C PHE A 380 -15.17 15.80 1.87
N TYR A 381 -14.81 14.90 2.78
CA TYR A 381 -13.48 14.82 3.38
C TYR A 381 -12.95 13.40 3.28
N SER A 382 -11.84 13.20 2.56
CA SER A 382 -11.29 11.87 2.31
C SER A 382 -10.74 11.16 3.56
N ASP A 383 -10.53 11.87 4.66
CA ASP A 383 -9.99 11.34 5.91
C ASP A 383 -11.09 10.95 6.94
N GLN A 384 -12.35 11.29 6.67
CA GLN A 384 -13.46 11.04 7.60
C GLN A 384 -14.07 9.65 7.43
N ALA A 385 -14.49 9.05 8.54
CA ALA A 385 -15.15 7.74 8.54
C ALA A 385 -16.43 7.72 7.69
N ARG A 386 -17.22 8.80 7.73
CA ARG A 386 -18.47 8.96 6.95
C ARG A 386 -18.26 8.74 5.45
N SER A 387 -17.18 9.27 4.90
CA SER A 387 -16.81 9.15 3.49
C SER A 387 -16.56 7.71 3.09
N CYS A 388 -15.94 6.92 3.97
CA CYS A 388 -15.66 5.50 3.76
C CYS A 388 -16.91 4.61 3.88
N LEU A 389 -17.84 4.97 4.77
CA LEU A 389 -19.09 4.21 4.99
C LEU A 389 -20.05 4.22 3.80
N CYS A 390 -19.88 5.16 2.87
CA CYS A 390 -20.72 5.29 1.69
C CYS A 390 -20.12 4.68 0.43
N ILE A 391 -18.93 4.07 0.49
CA ILE A 391 -18.32 3.39 -0.65
C ILE A 391 -19.26 2.29 -1.15
N ARG A 392 -19.53 2.27 -2.46
CA ARG A 392 -20.53 1.38 -3.07
C ARG A 392 -20.00 -0.06 -3.15
N SER A 393 -20.82 -1.03 -2.74
CA SER A 393 -20.61 -2.42 -3.15
C SER A 393 -21.17 -2.64 -4.54
N ALA A 394 -20.43 -3.29 -5.43
CA ALA A 394 -20.97 -3.67 -6.74
C ALA A 394 -21.78 -4.99 -6.66
N ASN A 395 -21.42 -5.87 -5.73
CA ASN A 395 -22.06 -7.17 -5.56
C ASN A 395 -23.15 -7.09 -4.48
N ASN A 396 -24.27 -7.77 -4.74
CA ASN A 396 -25.18 -8.20 -3.69
C ASN A 396 -24.78 -9.61 -3.23
N TRP A 397 -25.28 -10.01 -2.06
CA TRP A 397 -25.03 -11.32 -1.44
C TRP A 397 -25.26 -12.52 -2.40
N GLY A 398 -26.21 -12.41 -3.33
CA GLY A 398 -26.59 -13.49 -4.25
C GLY A 398 -25.63 -13.75 -5.43
N ASP A 399 -24.65 -12.88 -5.68
CA ASP A 399 -23.74 -13.02 -6.84
C ASP A 399 -22.42 -13.74 -6.49
N SER A 400 -22.13 -13.89 -5.20
CA SER A 400 -20.91 -14.57 -4.72
C SER A 400 -21.19 -16.05 -4.45
N ASP A 401 -20.20 -16.91 -4.68
CA ASP A 401 -20.37 -18.32 -4.35
C ASP A 401 -20.54 -18.49 -2.83
N GLU A 402 -21.52 -19.32 -2.45
CA GLU A 402 -21.95 -19.55 -1.07
C GLU A 402 -20.79 -20.00 -0.16
N ILE A 403 -19.81 -20.71 -0.73
CA ILE A 403 -18.62 -21.21 -0.03
C ILE A 403 -17.73 -20.05 0.40
N THR A 404 -17.44 -19.11 -0.51
CA THR A 404 -16.64 -17.92 -0.22
C THR A 404 -17.30 -17.07 0.86
N VAL A 405 -18.60 -16.82 0.73
CA VAL A 405 -19.38 -16.04 1.71
C VAL A 405 -19.32 -16.69 3.10
N THR A 406 -19.55 -18.00 3.16
CA THR A 406 -19.47 -18.81 4.39
C THR A 406 -18.07 -18.74 5.01
N SER A 407 -17.01 -18.86 4.22
CA SER A 407 -15.63 -18.75 4.69
C SER A 407 -15.34 -17.39 5.33
N PHE A 408 -15.79 -16.30 4.71
CA PHE A 408 -15.59 -14.95 5.25
C PHE A 408 -16.46 -14.64 6.48
N ALA A 409 -17.70 -15.10 6.52
CA ALA A 409 -18.55 -14.99 7.70
C ALA A 409 -17.93 -15.69 8.91
N ASN A 410 -17.45 -16.92 8.72
CA ASN A 410 -16.76 -17.69 9.76
C ASN A 410 -15.50 -16.96 10.28
N LYS A 411 -14.65 -16.47 9.38
CA LYS A 411 -13.46 -15.69 9.74
C LYS A 411 -13.79 -14.37 10.44
N THR A 412 -14.88 -13.73 10.05
CA THR A 412 -15.39 -12.51 10.70
C THR A 412 -15.74 -12.80 12.16
N CYS A 413 -16.45 -13.91 12.41
CA CYS A 413 -16.81 -14.34 13.77
C CYS A 413 -15.57 -14.60 14.62
N TYR A 414 -14.59 -15.36 14.12
CA TYR A 414 -13.31 -15.58 14.80
C TYR A 414 -12.57 -14.26 15.08
N THR A 415 -12.54 -13.35 14.11
CA THR A 415 -11.89 -12.05 14.25
C THR A 415 -12.51 -11.26 15.39
N VAL A 416 -13.84 -11.16 15.44
CA VAL A 416 -14.54 -10.40 16.49
C VAL A 416 -14.38 -11.07 17.85
N TYR A 417 -14.43 -12.40 17.92
CA TYR A 417 -14.16 -13.14 19.14
C TYR A 417 -12.75 -12.85 19.69
N TYR A 418 -11.72 -12.93 18.86
CA TYR A 418 -10.35 -12.63 19.30
C TYR A 418 -10.15 -11.16 19.63
N LEU A 419 -10.79 -10.23 18.90
CA LEU A 419 -10.78 -8.81 19.27
C LEU A 419 -11.40 -8.59 20.66
N ALA A 420 -12.54 -9.22 20.95
CA ALA A 420 -13.22 -9.09 22.23
C ALA A 420 -12.43 -9.71 23.39
N THR A 421 -11.81 -10.86 23.17
CA THR A 421 -11.15 -11.64 24.25
C THR A 421 -9.66 -11.33 24.44
N LYS A 422 -9.00 -10.69 23.46
CA LYS A 422 -7.55 -10.41 23.48
C LYS A 422 -7.19 -8.92 23.43
N THR A 423 -8.18 -8.03 23.30
CA THR A 423 -7.95 -6.60 23.15
C THR A 423 -9.01 -5.77 23.87
N GLU A 424 -8.75 -4.48 24.04
CA GLU A 424 -9.69 -3.52 24.65
C GLU A 424 -10.46 -2.71 23.59
N LEU A 425 -10.57 -3.20 22.34
CA LEU A 425 -11.25 -2.46 21.25
C LEU A 425 -12.69 -2.07 21.62
N PHE A 426 -13.39 -2.94 22.36
CA PHE A 426 -14.77 -2.74 22.79
C PHE A 426 -14.87 -2.16 24.21
N GLY A 427 -13.80 -1.55 24.73
CA GLY A 427 -13.73 -0.87 26.02
C GLY A 427 -13.04 -1.68 27.13
N GLU A 428 -13.12 -3.00 27.06
CA GLU A 428 -12.44 -3.93 27.97
C GLU A 428 -12.16 -5.27 27.26
N MET A 429 -11.36 -6.14 27.88
CA MET A 429 -11.23 -7.53 27.45
C MET A 429 -12.33 -8.37 28.07
N PHE A 430 -13.06 -9.10 27.24
CA PHE A 430 -14.20 -9.91 27.65
C PHE A 430 -13.81 -11.37 27.87
N ASP A 431 -14.45 -12.03 28.84
CA ASP A 431 -14.45 -13.49 29.00
C ASP A 431 -15.83 -14.00 28.56
N LEU A 432 -15.94 -14.36 27.28
CA LEU A 432 -17.19 -14.75 26.65
C LEU A 432 -16.99 -15.88 25.64
N THR A 433 -18.05 -16.63 25.36
CA THR A 433 -18.09 -17.58 24.24
C THR A 433 -18.54 -16.88 22.95
N PRO A 434 -18.19 -17.40 21.76
CA PRO A 434 -18.71 -16.91 20.48
C PRO A 434 -20.23 -16.63 20.48
N SER A 435 -21.09 -17.52 20.97
CA SER A 435 -22.55 -17.28 20.96
C SER A 435 -22.97 -16.07 21.82
N GLN A 436 -22.24 -15.77 22.90
CA GLN A 436 -22.53 -14.62 23.76
C GLN A 436 -22.26 -13.26 23.08
N ILE A 437 -21.49 -13.24 21.98
CA ILE A 437 -21.24 -12.03 21.17
C ILE A 437 -22.54 -11.47 20.57
N ILE A 438 -23.53 -12.33 20.31
CA ILE A 438 -24.84 -11.95 19.73
C ILE A 438 -25.54 -10.88 20.57
N HIS A 439 -25.32 -10.91 21.89
CA HIS A 439 -25.91 -9.97 22.83
C HIS A 439 -25.11 -8.68 23.01
N GLN A 440 -24.00 -8.51 22.29
CA GLN A 440 -23.10 -7.36 22.39
C GLN A 440 -23.25 -6.44 21.16
N PRO A 441 -23.97 -5.30 21.27
CA PRO A 441 -24.33 -4.48 20.11
C PRO A 441 -23.12 -3.95 19.32
N HIS A 442 -22.05 -3.53 20.01
CA HIS A 442 -20.83 -3.03 19.34
C HIS A 442 -20.09 -4.14 18.59
N MET A 443 -20.02 -5.34 19.17
CA MET A 443 -19.36 -6.47 18.52
C MET A 443 -20.15 -6.94 17.29
N MET A 444 -21.48 -7.02 17.40
CA MET A 444 -22.35 -7.36 16.26
C MET A 444 -22.32 -6.29 15.16
N LEU A 445 -22.26 -5.00 15.54
CA LEU A 445 -22.07 -3.92 14.58
C LEU A 445 -20.74 -4.05 13.85
N PHE A 446 -19.65 -4.27 14.59
CA PHE A 446 -18.32 -4.44 14.00
C PHE A 446 -18.28 -5.65 13.06
N ALA A 447 -18.85 -6.80 13.48
CA ALA A 447 -18.92 -8.01 12.67
C ALA A 447 -19.67 -7.76 11.35
N GLY A 448 -20.85 -7.16 11.41
CA GLY A 448 -21.64 -6.86 10.21
C GLY A 448 -20.91 -5.91 9.25
N LEU A 449 -20.24 -4.88 9.78
CA LEU A 449 -19.46 -3.95 8.96
C LEU A 449 -18.20 -4.57 8.37
N LEU A 450 -17.49 -5.42 9.14
CA LEU A 450 -16.32 -6.15 8.64
C LEU A 450 -16.71 -7.08 7.49
N LEU A 451 -17.83 -7.79 7.63
CA LEU A 451 -18.37 -8.64 6.57
C LEU A 451 -18.80 -7.81 5.35
N LYS A 452 -19.43 -6.65 5.56
CA LYS A 452 -19.75 -5.71 4.48
C LYS A 452 -18.52 -5.19 3.74
N CYS A 453 -17.40 -4.99 4.44
CA CYS A 453 -16.13 -4.54 3.83
C CYS A 453 -15.58 -5.55 2.81
N PHE A 454 -15.83 -6.85 3.00
CA PHE A 454 -15.44 -7.87 2.03
C PHE A 454 -16.04 -7.59 0.64
N PHE A 455 -17.33 -7.21 0.59
CA PHE A 455 -18.02 -6.91 -0.65
C PHE A 455 -17.68 -5.52 -1.18
N SER A 456 -17.68 -4.50 -0.32
CA SER A 456 -17.48 -3.11 -0.78
C SER A 456 -16.03 -2.83 -1.18
N LEU A 457 -15.04 -3.29 -0.43
CA LEU A 457 -13.66 -2.88 -0.66
C LEU A 457 -12.95 -3.71 -1.74
N SER A 458 -13.47 -4.90 -2.08
CA SER A 458 -12.93 -5.71 -3.18
C SER A 458 -12.97 -4.95 -4.50
N ASN A 459 -13.96 -4.08 -4.68
CA ASN A 459 -14.25 -3.39 -5.95
C ASN A 459 -13.85 -1.90 -5.91
N ASN A 460 -13.32 -1.42 -4.78
CA ASN A 460 -12.98 -0.01 -4.60
C ASN A 460 -11.53 0.23 -4.15
N LYS A 461 -10.78 -0.84 -3.87
CA LYS A 461 -9.34 -0.74 -3.61
C LYS A 461 -8.58 -0.45 -4.90
N LEU A 462 -7.65 0.48 -4.82
CA LEU A 462 -6.65 0.71 -5.86
C LEU A 462 -5.34 0.06 -5.43
N ILE A 463 -4.60 -0.46 -6.41
CA ILE A 463 -3.29 -1.05 -6.17
C ILE A 463 -2.25 0.07 -6.16
N LEU A 464 -1.51 0.16 -5.06
CA LEU A 464 -0.41 1.08 -4.92
C LEU A 464 0.85 0.45 -5.51
N HIS A 465 1.44 1.17 -6.46
CA HIS A 465 2.65 0.79 -7.17
C HIS A 465 3.84 1.66 -6.75
N VAL A 466 5.01 1.03 -6.71
CA VAL A 466 6.31 1.72 -6.65
C VAL A 466 7.03 1.56 -7.98
N HIS A 467 7.82 2.56 -8.36
CA HIS A 467 8.47 2.59 -9.66
C HIS A 467 10.00 2.58 -9.58
N THR A 468 10.66 1.98 -10.56
CA THR A 468 12.11 2.11 -10.74
C THR A 468 12.45 3.31 -11.63
N TRP A 469 13.72 3.73 -11.63
CA TRP A 469 14.23 4.73 -12.57
C TRP A 469 14.23 4.25 -14.04
N LYS A 470 14.05 2.95 -14.26
CA LYS A 470 13.85 2.34 -15.59
C LYS A 470 12.38 2.30 -16.00
N TYR A 471 11.49 2.97 -15.26
CA TYR A 471 10.04 3.00 -15.49
C TYR A 471 9.34 1.63 -15.32
N GLU A 472 9.96 0.71 -14.58
CA GLU A 472 9.29 -0.54 -14.17
C GLU A 472 8.38 -0.24 -12.98
N SER A 473 7.29 -1.01 -12.85
CA SER A 473 6.30 -0.85 -11.80
C SER A 473 6.18 -2.14 -10.99
N LEU A 474 6.07 -2.02 -9.67
CA LEU A 474 5.83 -3.14 -8.76
C LEU A 474 4.63 -2.82 -7.87
N ALA A 475 3.59 -3.66 -7.96
CA ALA A 475 2.46 -3.63 -7.04
C ALA A 475 2.93 -4.04 -5.63
N ILE A 476 2.62 -3.24 -4.62
CA ILE A 476 3.06 -3.51 -3.24
C ILE A 476 1.96 -3.45 -2.18
N ALA A 477 0.85 -2.75 -2.43
CA ALA A 477 -0.19 -2.59 -1.42
C ALA A 477 -1.57 -2.40 -2.06
N ALA A 478 -2.62 -2.74 -1.32
CA ALA A 478 -3.98 -2.32 -1.61
C ALA A 478 -4.32 -1.07 -0.79
N SER A 479 -4.98 -0.10 -1.41
CA SER A 479 -5.17 1.23 -0.85
C SER A 479 -6.57 1.80 -1.13
N ILE A 480 -7.06 2.65 -0.23
CA ILE A 480 -8.36 3.34 -0.33
C ILE A 480 -8.18 4.85 -0.42
N TRP A 481 -8.86 5.45 -1.38
CA TRP A 481 -8.97 6.89 -1.63
C TRP A 481 -10.45 7.22 -1.87
N PRO A 482 -11.23 7.57 -0.82
CA PRO A 482 -12.69 7.60 -0.87
C PRO A 482 -13.30 8.50 -1.94
N PHE A 483 -12.70 9.66 -2.21
CA PHE A 483 -13.16 10.55 -3.28
C PHE A 483 -12.92 9.89 -4.64
N SER A 484 -11.75 9.29 -4.83
CA SER A 484 -11.35 8.64 -6.08
C SER A 484 -12.15 7.37 -6.41
N CYS A 485 -12.82 6.75 -5.42
CA CYS A 485 -13.78 5.67 -5.65
C CYS A 485 -15.03 6.11 -6.46
N MET A 486 -15.24 7.41 -6.69
CA MET A 486 -16.33 7.94 -7.52
C MET A 486 -15.98 8.07 -9.01
N PHE A 487 -14.74 7.78 -9.43
CA PHE A 487 -14.41 7.80 -10.86
C PHE A 487 -14.81 6.49 -11.50
N ASN A 488 -15.71 6.52 -12.48
CA ASN A 488 -16.12 5.31 -13.18
C ASN A 488 -15.07 4.81 -14.17
N HIS A 489 -15.24 3.57 -14.60
CA HIS A 489 -14.35 2.88 -15.53
C HIS A 489 -14.57 3.30 -16.99
N SER A 490 -13.47 3.39 -17.74
CA SER A 490 -13.44 3.21 -19.19
C SER A 490 -12.20 2.40 -19.62
N CYS A 491 -12.33 1.53 -20.63
CA CYS A 491 -11.17 0.82 -21.19
C CYS A 491 -10.23 1.75 -21.96
N SER A 492 -10.70 2.94 -22.34
CA SER A 492 -9.92 4.08 -22.87
C SER A 492 -10.30 5.32 -22.06
N PRO A 493 -9.72 5.51 -20.86
CA PRO A 493 -10.12 6.59 -19.96
C PRO A 493 -9.63 7.94 -20.45
N ASN A 494 -10.33 9.02 -20.08
CA ASN A 494 -9.93 10.39 -20.35
C ASN A 494 -9.07 11.02 -19.24
N ALA A 495 -8.95 10.35 -18.09
CA ALA A 495 -8.02 10.68 -17.01
C ALA A 495 -7.16 9.47 -16.65
N ASP A 496 -6.01 9.76 -16.05
CA ASP A 496 -5.06 8.76 -15.58
C ASP A 496 -4.50 9.16 -14.21
N HIS A 497 -3.92 8.20 -13.49
CA HIS A 497 -3.50 8.39 -12.11
C HIS A 497 -2.14 7.78 -11.80
N PHE A 498 -1.51 8.29 -10.75
CA PHE A 498 -0.30 7.76 -10.14
C PHE A 498 -0.28 8.08 -8.64
N VAL A 499 0.53 7.34 -7.88
CA VAL A 499 0.68 7.55 -6.43
C VAL A 499 1.98 8.29 -6.15
N THR A 500 1.89 9.42 -5.44
CA THR A 500 3.04 10.26 -5.07
C THR A 500 3.93 9.57 -4.03
N GLU A 501 5.14 10.12 -3.82
CA GLU A 501 6.02 9.71 -2.71
C GLU A 501 5.39 9.87 -1.31
N ASN A 502 4.34 10.67 -1.18
CA ASN A 502 3.59 10.88 0.06
C ASN A 502 2.35 9.97 0.17
N LYS A 503 2.19 9.01 -0.74
CA LYS A 503 1.01 8.15 -0.89
C LYS A 503 -0.27 8.89 -1.30
N GLU A 504 -0.18 10.10 -1.85
CA GLU A 504 -1.38 10.76 -2.39
C GLU A 504 -1.71 10.16 -3.76
N LEU A 505 -2.98 9.99 -4.07
CA LEU A 505 -3.42 9.67 -5.42
C LEU A 505 -3.56 10.96 -6.21
N ALA A 506 -2.73 11.14 -7.22
CA ALA A 506 -2.85 12.23 -8.17
C ALA A 506 -3.58 11.74 -9.42
N ILE A 507 -4.65 12.43 -9.81
CA ILE A 507 -5.40 12.17 -11.05
C ILE A 507 -5.26 13.38 -11.97
N TYR A 508 -4.94 13.14 -13.23
CA TYR A 508 -4.76 14.17 -14.24
C TYR A 508 -5.52 13.85 -15.53
N ALA A 509 -5.89 14.89 -16.28
CA ALA A 509 -6.53 14.71 -17.58
C ALA A 509 -5.51 14.20 -18.61
N LYS A 510 -5.80 13.08 -19.27
CA LYS A 510 -4.92 12.46 -20.28
C LYS A 510 -5.18 13.04 -21.68
N GLU A 511 -6.32 13.68 -21.86
CA GLU A 511 -6.85 14.24 -23.11
C GLU A 511 -7.76 15.45 -22.79
N PRO A 512 -8.18 16.24 -23.79
CA PRO A 512 -9.12 17.33 -23.57
C PRO A 512 -10.46 16.79 -23.03
N ILE A 513 -10.96 17.35 -21.94
CA ILE A 513 -12.26 16.95 -21.36
C ILE A 513 -13.21 18.13 -21.46
N LYS A 514 -14.34 17.95 -22.16
CA LYS A 514 -15.37 18.99 -22.29
C LYS A 514 -16.20 19.15 -21.03
N LYS A 515 -16.65 20.38 -20.77
CA LYS A 515 -17.61 20.67 -19.72
C LYS A 515 -18.83 19.75 -19.81
N GLY A 516 -19.26 19.21 -18.67
CA GLY A 516 -20.40 18.32 -18.54
C GLY A 516 -20.07 16.84 -18.80
N SER A 517 -18.90 16.54 -19.36
CA SER A 517 -18.46 15.16 -19.57
C SER A 517 -18.10 14.50 -18.24
N GLN A 518 -18.42 13.20 -18.15
CA GLN A 518 -17.92 12.35 -17.07
C GLN A 518 -16.42 12.11 -17.22
N ILE A 519 -15.73 12.02 -16.08
CA ILE A 519 -14.31 11.73 -16.00
C ILE A 519 -14.14 10.27 -15.62
N PHE A 520 -13.42 9.54 -16.46
CA PHE A 520 -13.20 8.10 -16.32
C PHE A 520 -11.73 7.82 -16.01
N ILE A 521 -11.50 6.84 -15.15
CA ILE A 521 -10.19 6.20 -14.97
C ILE A 521 -10.25 4.77 -15.50
N ASN A 522 -9.09 4.12 -15.64
CA ASN A 522 -9.06 2.70 -15.93
C ASN A 522 -8.97 1.89 -14.62
N TYR A 523 -9.79 0.86 -14.51
CA TYR A 523 -9.77 -0.06 -13.38
C TYR A 523 -8.82 -1.21 -13.68
N TYR A 524 -7.96 -1.54 -12.72
CA TYR A 524 -7.11 -2.74 -12.74
C TYR A 524 -6.24 -2.92 -14.01
N ASP A 525 -5.86 -1.82 -14.67
CA ASP A 525 -5.08 -1.84 -15.93
C ASP A 525 -5.74 -2.65 -17.07
N LEU A 526 -7.07 -2.70 -17.08
CA LEU A 526 -7.92 -3.27 -18.14
C LEU A 526 -8.00 -2.32 -19.34
N HIS A 527 -6.86 -1.77 -19.77
CA HIS A 527 -6.79 -0.89 -20.92
C HIS A 527 -6.99 -1.71 -22.21
N PHE A 528 -7.66 -1.13 -23.21
CA PHE A 528 -8.00 -1.85 -24.45
C PHE A 528 -6.79 -2.33 -25.27
N LEU A 529 -5.61 -1.73 -25.04
CA LEU A 529 -4.34 -2.12 -25.67
C LEU A 529 -3.68 -3.32 -24.99
N SER A 530 -4.00 -3.56 -23.72
CA SER A 530 -3.35 -4.58 -22.91
C SER A 530 -4.16 -5.87 -22.85
N TRP A 531 -5.49 -5.76 -22.98
CA TRP A 531 -6.42 -6.88 -22.78
C TRP A 531 -7.43 -7.01 -23.94
N PRO A 532 -7.73 -8.23 -24.42
CA PRO A 532 -8.84 -8.49 -25.34
C PRO A 532 -10.19 -8.06 -24.75
N ARG A 533 -11.16 -7.76 -25.62
CA ARG A 533 -12.47 -7.24 -25.19
C ARG A 533 -13.19 -8.23 -24.28
N GLU A 534 -13.18 -9.50 -24.64
CA GLU A 534 -13.87 -10.57 -23.93
C GLU A 534 -13.36 -10.66 -22.49
N ASP A 535 -12.05 -10.58 -22.30
CA ASP A 535 -11.45 -10.61 -20.98
C ASP A 535 -11.78 -9.36 -20.16
N ARG A 536 -11.77 -8.17 -20.78
CA ARG A 536 -12.19 -6.92 -20.11
C ARG A 536 -13.65 -7.00 -19.65
N GLN A 537 -14.56 -7.47 -20.51
CA GLN A 537 -15.98 -7.60 -20.16
C GLN A 537 -16.22 -8.64 -19.08
N ARG A 538 -15.56 -9.82 -19.19
CA ARG A 538 -15.63 -10.86 -18.15
C ARG A 538 -15.17 -10.31 -16.80
N TYR A 539 -14.04 -9.60 -16.77
CA TYR A 539 -13.51 -9.04 -15.53
C TYR A 539 -14.44 -7.96 -14.93
N MET A 540 -15.02 -7.09 -15.77
CA MET A 540 -15.99 -6.08 -15.31
C MET A 540 -17.25 -6.72 -14.73
N GLU A 541 -17.75 -7.79 -15.35
CA GLU A 541 -18.91 -8.52 -14.85
C GLU A 541 -18.59 -9.23 -13.52
N GLU A 542 -17.50 -9.99 -13.47
CA GLU A 542 -17.11 -10.80 -12.30
C GLU A 542 -16.76 -9.95 -11.07
N TRP A 543 -16.06 -8.82 -11.27
CA TRP A 543 -15.51 -8.03 -10.16
C TRP A 543 -16.22 -6.71 -9.92
N TYR A 544 -17.01 -6.21 -10.86
CA TYR A 544 -17.69 -4.92 -10.74
C TYR A 544 -19.18 -5.00 -11.10
N SER A 545 -19.71 -6.18 -11.44
CA SER A 545 -21.13 -6.43 -11.72
C SER A 545 -21.74 -5.47 -12.75
N PHE A 546 -20.99 -5.14 -13.81
CA PHE A 546 -21.53 -4.37 -14.93
C PHE A 546 -20.83 -4.69 -16.27
N GLN A 547 -21.56 -4.49 -17.37
CA GLN A 547 -21.01 -4.54 -18.73
C GLN A 547 -20.47 -3.17 -19.15
N CYS A 548 -19.24 -3.12 -19.62
CA CYS A 548 -18.59 -1.87 -20.01
C CYS A 548 -19.04 -1.41 -21.41
N GLU A 549 -19.66 -0.23 -21.49
CA GLU A 549 -20.16 0.35 -22.74
C GLU A 549 -19.25 1.44 -23.33
N CYS A 550 -17.97 1.48 -22.94
CA CYS A 550 -17.04 2.47 -23.51
C CYS A 550 -16.81 2.25 -25.02
N ILE A 551 -16.30 3.28 -25.72
CA ILE A 551 -16.03 3.25 -27.17
C ILE A 551 -15.26 2.00 -27.61
N PRO A 552 -14.14 1.59 -26.97
CA PRO A 552 -13.46 0.33 -27.31
C PRO A 552 -14.36 -0.91 -27.22
N CYS A 553 -15.26 -0.97 -26.25
CA CYS A 553 -16.12 -2.12 -26.03
C CYS A 553 -17.30 -2.16 -27.01
N GLN A 554 -17.90 -1.00 -27.31
CA GLN A 554 -18.97 -0.89 -28.30
C GLN A 554 -18.46 -1.20 -29.72
N ASN A 555 -17.29 -0.68 -30.06
CA ASN A 555 -16.66 -0.89 -31.37
C ASN A 555 -15.90 -2.22 -31.49
N LYS A 556 -16.01 -3.10 -30.49
CA LYS A 556 -15.40 -4.42 -30.47
C LYS A 556 -13.88 -4.39 -30.73
N TRP A 557 -13.18 -3.48 -30.08
CA TRP A 557 -11.72 -3.42 -30.13
C TRP A 557 -11.13 -4.61 -29.36
N SER A 558 -10.78 -5.66 -30.10
CA SER A 558 -9.98 -6.83 -29.70
C SER A 558 -8.74 -6.87 -30.59
N ASP A 559 -7.54 -6.97 -30.00
CA ASP A 559 -6.26 -7.07 -30.74
C ASP A 559 -6.03 -5.97 -31.78
N VAL A 560 -6.46 -4.74 -31.49
CA VAL A 560 -6.40 -3.64 -32.46
C VAL A 560 -4.97 -3.14 -32.61
N CYS A 561 -4.36 -3.41 -33.78
CA CYS A 561 -3.29 -2.56 -34.27
C CYS A 561 -3.89 -1.19 -34.57
N LEU A 562 -3.70 -0.22 -33.65
CA LEU A 562 -4.17 1.14 -33.88
C LEU A 562 -3.64 1.65 -35.23
N PRO A 563 -4.47 2.29 -36.05
CA PRO A 563 -3.99 2.90 -37.28
C PRO A 563 -2.99 4.00 -36.92
N SER A 564 -1.99 4.22 -37.79
CA SER A 564 -1.19 5.43 -37.66
C SER A 564 -2.02 6.64 -38.09
N LEU A 565 -1.67 7.82 -37.60
CA LEU A 565 -2.24 9.08 -38.04
C LEU A 565 -2.11 9.24 -39.57
N LYS A 566 -0.99 8.78 -40.13
CA LYS A 566 -0.75 8.75 -41.58
C LYS A 566 -1.78 7.90 -42.31
N ASP A 567 -2.15 6.75 -41.76
CA ASP A 567 -3.13 5.85 -42.38
C ASP A 567 -4.54 6.47 -42.34
N LEU A 568 -4.91 7.10 -41.22
CA LEU A 568 -6.21 7.76 -41.05
C LEU A 568 -6.40 8.97 -41.96
N LEU A 569 -5.32 9.69 -42.27
CA LEU A 569 -5.37 10.93 -43.03
C LEU A 569 -4.92 10.77 -44.49
N ASN A 570 -4.77 9.52 -44.96
CA ASN A 570 -4.28 9.23 -46.31
C ASN A 570 -5.18 9.80 -47.44
N THR A 571 -6.47 10.02 -47.16
CA THR A 571 -7.44 10.62 -48.10
C THR A 571 -7.65 12.12 -47.90
N THR A 572 -6.95 12.77 -46.95
CA THR A 572 -7.09 14.21 -46.63
C THR A 572 -5.73 14.89 -46.47
N PRO A 573 -4.98 15.09 -47.57
CA PRO A 573 -3.59 15.60 -47.52
C PRO A 573 -3.44 16.96 -46.84
N GLU A 574 -4.40 17.86 -47.01
CA GLU A 574 -4.38 19.20 -46.40
C GLU A 574 -4.48 19.12 -44.88
N LEU A 575 -5.39 18.27 -44.38
CA LEU A 575 -5.58 18.00 -42.95
C LEU A 575 -4.35 17.31 -42.36
N ALA A 576 -3.78 16.35 -43.10
CA ALA A 576 -2.54 15.69 -42.73
C ALA A 576 -1.38 16.69 -42.59
N ALA A 577 -1.23 17.61 -43.54
CA ALA A 577 -0.18 18.63 -43.50
C ALA A 577 -0.34 19.56 -42.29
N GLU A 578 -1.57 19.96 -41.98
CA GLU A 578 -1.87 20.83 -40.84
C GLU A 578 -1.54 20.16 -39.50
N ILE A 579 -1.99 18.93 -39.27
CA ILE A 579 -1.74 18.20 -38.02
C ILE A 579 -0.25 17.89 -37.87
N ASN A 580 0.41 17.42 -38.94
CA ASN A 580 1.84 17.12 -38.89
C ASN A 580 2.69 18.37 -38.64
N SER A 581 2.29 19.54 -39.15
CA SER A 581 2.99 20.80 -38.88
C SER A 581 3.02 21.13 -37.38
N VAL A 582 1.90 20.92 -36.67
CA VAL A 582 1.83 21.10 -35.21
C VAL A 582 2.70 20.08 -34.50
N ILE A 583 2.60 18.81 -34.88
CA ILE A 583 3.37 17.71 -34.30
C ILE A 583 4.88 17.96 -34.46
N ASP A 584 5.35 18.28 -35.66
CA ASP A 584 6.78 18.46 -35.94
C ASP A 584 7.37 19.64 -35.18
N LYS A 585 6.65 20.78 -35.18
CA LYS A 585 7.03 21.98 -34.43
C LYS A 585 7.18 21.67 -32.94
N ASN A 586 6.18 21.00 -32.36
CA ASN A 586 6.19 20.71 -30.92
C ASN A 586 7.19 19.61 -30.56
N ASN A 587 7.39 18.61 -31.42
CA ASN A 587 8.43 17.59 -31.26
C ASN A 587 9.84 18.17 -31.28
N GLN A 588 10.08 19.23 -32.06
CA GLN A 588 11.38 19.90 -32.06
C GLN A 588 11.68 20.52 -30.69
N VAL A 589 10.69 21.19 -30.07
CA VAL A 589 10.82 21.78 -28.74
C VAL A 589 10.97 20.70 -27.66
N ILE A 590 10.13 19.67 -27.72
CA ILE A 590 10.21 18.47 -26.88
C ILE A 590 11.64 17.93 -26.92
N LYS A 591 12.18 17.60 -28.09
CA LYS A 591 13.54 17.04 -28.23
C LYS A 591 14.63 17.94 -27.64
N GLN A 592 14.48 19.26 -27.71
CA GLN A 592 15.43 20.21 -27.12
C GLN A 592 15.38 20.25 -25.59
N LEU A 593 14.19 20.06 -25.01
CA LEU A 593 13.96 20.16 -23.57
C LEU A 593 14.08 18.81 -22.85
N PHE A 594 13.92 17.70 -23.57
CA PHE A 594 13.95 16.35 -23.00
C PHE A 594 15.33 16.03 -22.42
N THR A 595 15.31 15.38 -21.26
CA THR A 595 16.48 14.77 -20.63
C THR A 595 16.32 13.25 -20.69
N GLU A 596 17.41 12.49 -20.58
CA GLU A 596 17.37 11.02 -20.59
C GLU A 596 16.44 10.44 -19.49
N ASN A 597 16.21 11.20 -18.41
CA ASN A 597 15.44 10.76 -17.24
C ASN A 597 13.94 11.09 -17.29
N PHE A 598 13.42 11.66 -18.38
CA PHE A 598 11.98 11.99 -18.53
C PHE A 598 11.42 12.88 -17.39
N VAL A 599 12.25 13.77 -16.84
CA VAL A 599 11.83 14.66 -15.75
C VAL A 599 10.76 15.64 -16.23
N TYR A 600 9.74 15.86 -15.41
CA TYR A 600 8.64 16.77 -15.64
C TYR A 600 9.16 18.19 -15.89
N LYS A 601 8.66 18.80 -16.97
CA LYS A 601 8.83 20.21 -17.28
C LYS A 601 7.50 20.72 -17.82
N LYS A 602 7.01 21.81 -17.25
CA LYS A 602 5.71 22.40 -17.61
C LYS A 602 5.66 22.71 -19.11
N GLU A 603 6.74 23.22 -19.67
CA GLU A 603 6.85 23.57 -21.09
C GLU A 603 6.70 22.34 -21.99
N ILE A 604 7.27 21.19 -21.60
CA ILE A 604 7.10 19.93 -22.35
C ILE A 604 5.64 19.48 -22.29
N LEU A 605 5.01 19.56 -21.10
CA LEU A 605 3.61 19.19 -20.92
C LEU A 605 2.69 20.04 -21.81
N GLU A 606 2.92 21.36 -21.86
CA GLU A 606 2.17 22.28 -22.73
C GLU A 606 2.29 21.89 -24.21
N LYS A 607 3.49 21.50 -24.68
CA LYS A 607 3.67 21.03 -26.07
C LYS A 607 2.95 19.72 -26.35
N ILE A 608 2.96 18.78 -25.39
CA ILE A 608 2.20 17.53 -25.50
C ILE A 608 0.69 17.82 -25.56
N ALA A 609 0.20 18.71 -24.70
CA ALA A 609 -1.20 19.10 -24.65
C ALA A 609 -1.66 19.75 -25.97
N GLU A 610 -0.87 20.64 -26.57
CA GLU A 610 -1.15 21.22 -27.89
C GLU A 610 -1.30 20.15 -28.98
N ILE A 611 -0.44 19.14 -28.99
CA ILE A 611 -0.53 18.03 -29.95
C ILE A 611 -1.80 17.22 -29.73
N LEU A 612 -2.09 16.84 -28.47
CA LEU A 612 -3.26 16.05 -28.13
C LEU A 612 -4.55 16.75 -28.54
N LYS A 613 -4.69 18.06 -28.28
CA LYS A 613 -5.87 18.84 -28.71
C LYS A 613 -6.10 18.79 -30.20
N VAL A 614 -5.06 19.04 -31.00
CA VAL A 614 -5.21 19.10 -32.46
C VAL A 614 -5.58 17.74 -33.04
N ILE A 615 -5.07 16.65 -32.46
CA ILE A 615 -5.48 15.30 -32.85
C ILE A 615 -6.93 15.04 -32.41
N ASP A 616 -7.29 15.36 -31.16
CA ASP A 616 -8.62 15.15 -30.60
C ASP A 616 -9.73 15.88 -31.38
N GLU A 617 -9.48 17.13 -31.76
CA GLU A 617 -10.43 17.96 -32.50
C GLU A 617 -10.66 17.50 -33.95
N LYS A 618 -9.68 16.82 -34.55
CA LYS A 618 -9.64 16.59 -36.01
C LYS A 618 -9.64 15.13 -36.42
N VAL A 619 -9.38 14.22 -35.48
CA VAL A 619 -9.28 12.79 -35.73
C VAL A 619 -10.30 12.06 -34.88
N THR A 620 -11.31 11.49 -35.52
CA THR A 620 -12.43 10.83 -34.84
C THR A 620 -12.13 9.40 -34.36
N VAL A 621 -10.99 8.84 -34.77
CA VAL A 621 -10.57 7.47 -34.44
C VAL A 621 -9.25 7.52 -33.68
N CYS A 622 -9.16 6.82 -32.55
CA CYS A 622 -7.92 6.72 -31.78
C CYS A 622 -6.77 6.17 -32.65
N CYS A 623 -5.59 6.78 -32.54
CA CYS A 623 -4.42 6.44 -33.34
C CYS A 623 -3.16 6.24 -32.48
N LYS A 624 -2.13 5.63 -33.08
CA LYS A 624 -0.86 5.33 -32.40
C LYS A 624 -0.20 6.57 -31.79
N GLU A 625 -0.19 7.68 -32.53
CA GLU A 625 0.43 8.94 -32.15
C GLU A 625 -0.28 9.54 -30.93
N TYR A 626 -1.61 9.48 -30.89
CA TYR A 626 -2.39 9.97 -29.74
C TYR A 626 -2.00 9.24 -28.45
N VAL A 627 -2.03 7.90 -28.48
CA VAL A 627 -1.63 7.05 -27.36
C VAL A 627 -0.17 7.27 -26.96
N TYR A 628 0.72 7.49 -27.94
CA TYR A 628 2.13 7.78 -27.67
C TYR A 628 2.30 9.04 -26.82
N TYR A 629 1.63 10.14 -27.16
CA TYR A 629 1.71 11.39 -26.39
C TYR A 629 1.08 11.28 -25.01
N GLN A 630 -0.03 10.55 -24.89
CA GLN A 630 -0.62 10.21 -23.60
C GLN A 630 0.36 9.42 -22.71
N SER A 631 1.05 8.44 -23.29
CA SER A 631 2.06 7.62 -22.59
C SER A 631 3.30 8.42 -22.21
N LEU A 632 3.73 9.36 -23.06
CA LEU A 632 4.85 10.27 -22.78
C LEU A 632 4.54 11.16 -21.58
N MET A 633 3.32 11.71 -21.52
CA MET A 633 2.81 12.49 -20.38
C MET A 633 2.82 11.66 -19.09
N ARG A 634 2.26 10.45 -19.12
CA ARG A 634 2.27 9.52 -17.98
C ARG A 634 3.69 9.27 -17.46
N LYS A 635 4.62 9.00 -18.38
CA LYS A 635 6.01 8.75 -18.03
C LYS A 635 6.65 9.94 -17.31
N MET A 636 6.37 11.17 -17.75
CA MET A 636 6.90 12.38 -17.08
C MET A 636 6.40 12.54 -15.65
N PHE A 637 5.09 12.35 -15.43
CA PHE A 637 4.51 12.43 -14.08
C PHE A 637 5.10 11.36 -13.16
N ILE A 638 5.11 10.10 -13.61
CA ILE A 638 5.64 8.99 -12.81
C ILE A 638 7.14 9.17 -12.53
N MET A 639 7.93 9.61 -13.50
CA MET A 639 9.38 9.77 -13.32
C MET A 639 9.77 10.88 -12.35
N THR A 640 8.87 11.84 -12.10
CA THR A 640 9.15 13.01 -11.25
C THR A 640 8.53 12.88 -9.87
N PHE A 641 7.26 12.47 -9.81
CA PHE A 641 6.44 12.62 -8.60
C PHE A 641 6.08 11.30 -7.94
N ALA A 642 6.05 10.19 -8.70
CA ALA A 642 5.61 8.92 -8.16
C ALA A 642 6.65 8.28 -7.25
N MET A 643 6.17 7.48 -6.30
CA MET A 643 7.04 6.79 -5.34
C MET A 643 8.09 5.91 -6.03
N LYS A 644 9.37 6.15 -5.72
CA LYS A 644 10.51 5.42 -6.29
C LYS A 644 11.10 4.39 -5.36
N ILE A 645 11.51 3.26 -5.95
CA ILE A 645 12.45 2.33 -5.33
C ILE A 645 13.86 2.86 -5.57
N ASP A 646 14.35 3.66 -4.62
CA ASP A 646 15.72 4.15 -4.65
C ASP A 646 16.67 3.10 -4.06
N ILE A 647 17.28 2.31 -4.93
CA ILE A 647 18.31 1.34 -4.53
C ILE A 647 19.62 1.85 -5.11
N PRO A 648 20.59 2.22 -4.26
CA PRO A 648 21.91 2.61 -4.69
C PRO A 648 22.54 1.53 -5.58
N GLU A 649 23.21 1.94 -6.64
CA GLU A 649 24.02 1.05 -7.47
C GLU A 649 25.07 0.33 -6.60
N CYS A 650 25.30 -0.95 -6.89
CA CYS A 650 26.40 -1.67 -6.27
C CYS A 650 27.70 -1.22 -6.94
N GLU A 651 28.73 -0.84 -6.18
CA GLU A 651 30.01 -0.39 -6.77
C GLU A 651 30.72 -1.47 -7.58
N SER A 652 30.39 -2.75 -7.42
CA SER A 652 30.88 -3.83 -8.28
C SER A 652 30.29 -3.81 -9.70
N GLU A 653 29.25 -3.00 -9.94
CA GLU A 653 28.65 -2.74 -11.26
C GLU A 653 29.28 -1.50 -11.95
N LYS A 654 30.25 -0.82 -11.30
CA LYS A 654 31.08 0.26 -11.86
C LYS A 654 32.50 -0.24 -12.12
#